data_AF-A0A2M7KJ93-F1
#
_entry.id   AF-A0A2M7KJ93-F1
#
_cell.length_a   1.000
_cell.length_b   1.000
_cell.length_c   1.000
_cell.angle_alpha   90.00
_cell.angle_beta   90.00
_cell.angle_gamma   90.00
#
_symmetry.space_group_name_H-M   'P 1'
#
loop_
_entity.id
_entity.type
_entity.pdbx_description
1 polymer ?
#
loop_
_entity_poly.entity_id
_entity_poly.type
_entity_poly.pdbx_seq_one_letter_code
_entity_poly.pdbx_strand_id
1 'polypeptide(L)'
;MLTSPKPPSCVVVLLLCVSSLAAETPRTIAVFDEPLFPVFAGAQGLMPDDVRAALTEAGLAATLVDAATVADPARFNAQAFPVLVHLYGNTFPLVAIEALRKFRAAGGSVVAFGVPFCHACVEKGVAGWSTTGEEVDLVTRTLDGRNGTPGVLIRRTGTADRIWTGMWSPKVRAEPGTRWRVSAWVRGRGERGEADRLYVRFWDRTGKFLGQQGPGFPTDANDWAEISEEVTTPDATRAIDVCLAVFRPGEVVCDDLALVETAQPGRNRLADSGFDHLPAQQWHDTGHVSDYLGHDGLGMGGFRIVESNGQFRYAPPRGDPVGLDGVVFPPVAPGNQAVLDETSLPAQDRVFPLLATLGADGDPGGYSVGLIEHHCDQFRGAVDMWAGYPAPPSRQALQVVLTACATLLEKKALLSAAAAEVVRRYARSLPEETDRIYPLVPARPRDSVLPKSPPPGNKLVVASLMGLSWEEQILLRALQGLVNRREPTVYFDDAWTEQVAEGRERELVDDPFDLLDRYREAAAGAVLYDPDFPPGINVAVSMAGARDLLPCTAELAERFGIPVKEDLRGRWTTLADAYAWASEHVLPECTTDVVCHIKQGEPLSPTAAEMSASMVDYLVVHRVFSFHLNRAYSRRERQVVEALLAKYPAQTPVIGYFGPEPGGAPNLTNEWDCVDITSRLGKPFIFTVNGNLSVHSGFPSLHGRQTRREPPRYDPSKVYVAFYLSDGDSPTTYYNTACRWNDAARGRVPIGWSFPVAALDVCPLVAQRYYGEATPLDEFVMACSGLGYCYPQVYGSRIEGGDALLGGFFADTARGVERAGRSVVHVHQQGGTTDATLRRYATEIPGLRAVFADYGRTRTDYATSHFTAGDVPVLHCLTTGGNRDSTDEKAADEMLAQILEVTPKEHPAFIVAFGIYWFMGPDEVESVIKRLPSNYVAVRPSELAELYRQWQDTAP
;
A
#
# COMPACT_ATOMS: atom_id res chain seq x y z
N MET A 1 -4.26 38.62 27.85
CA MET A 1 -4.68 39.46 26.71
C MET A 1 -4.09 38.86 25.45
N LEU A 2 -4.86 38.85 24.34
CA LEU A 2 -4.55 38.31 23.00
C LEU A 2 -4.75 36.78 22.87
N THR A 3 -5.97 36.23 22.79
CA THR A 3 -6.87 36.08 21.61
C THR A 3 -6.17 35.62 20.33
N SER A 4 -6.18 34.31 20.06
CA SER A 4 -5.95 33.74 18.73
C SER A 4 -7.17 34.00 17.83
N PRO A 5 -7.00 34.19 16.51
CA PRO A 5 -8.12 34.40 15.61
C PRO A 5 -8.80 33.05 15.34
N LYS A 6 -10.07 32.94 15.74
CA LYS A 6 -10.98 31.91 15.21
C LYS A 6 -11.21 32.20 13.71
N PRO A 7 -11.43 31.17 12.86
CA PRO A 7 -11.86 31.40 11.48
C PRO A 7 -13.22 32.11 11.46
N PRO A 8 -13.59 32.82 10.38
CA PRO A 8 -14.73 33.71 10.39
C PRO A 8 -16.05 32.93 10.53
N SER A 9 -16.64 33.02 11.71
CA SER A 9 -17.96 32.50 12.11
C SER A 9 -19.16 33.08 11.31
N CYS A 10 -18.93 33.75 10.18
CA CYS A 10 -19.98 34.42 9.41
C CYS A 10 -20.71 33.51 8.41
N VAL A 11 -20.21 32.30 8.14
CA VAL A 11 -20.89 31.37 7.19
C VAL A 11 -22.03 30.59 7.87
N VAL A 12 -21.94 30.36 9.18
CA VAL A 12 -22.94 29.57 9.94
C VAL A 12 -24.23 30.35 10.20
N VAL A 13 -24.20 31.69 10.18
CA VAL A 13 -25.35 32.53 10.57
C VAL A 13 -26.29 32.84 9.39
N LEU A 14 -25.90 32.61 8.13
CA LEU A 14 -26.79 32.83 6.98
C LEU A 14 -27.64 31.61 6.57
N LEU A 15 -27.37 30.42 7.12
CA LEU A 15 -28.03 29.16 6.75
C LEU A 15 -29.37 28.89 7.49
N LEU A 16 -29.75 29.72 8.47
CA LEU A 16 -30.95 29.50 9.29
C LEU A 16 -32.23 30.22 8.80
N CYS A 17 -32.22 30.86 7.63
CA CYS A 17 -33.37 31.65 7.16
C CYS A 17 -34.08 31.13 5.89
N VAL A 18 -33.84 29.90 5.44
CA VAL A 18 -34.62 29.29 4.34
C VAL A 18 -35.04 27.87 4.69
N SER A 19 -35.95 27.74 5.65
CA SER A 19 -36.65 26.48 5.89
C SER A 19 -38.12 26.77 6.21
N SER A 20 -38.87 27.06 5.16
CA SER A 20 -40.31 26.84 5.13
C SER A 20 -40.75 26.67 3.68
N LEU A 21 -40.91 25.42 3.24
CA LEU A 21 -42.00 24.93 2.37
C LEU A 21 -41.77 23.47 1.97
N ALA A 22 -42.79 22.65 2.21
CA ALA A 22 -43.06 21.28 1.72
C ALA A 22 -42.10 20.14 2.09
N ALA A 23 -42.66 19.12 2.73
CA ALA A 23 -42.06 17.81 2.90
C ALA A 23 -41.99 17.08 1.55
N GLU A 24 -40.94 17.35 0.77
CA GLU A 24 -40.43 16.42 -0.24
C GLU A 24 -39.26 15.64 0.38
N THR A 25 -39.13 14.35 0.08
CA THR A 25 -37.93 13.57 0.41
C THR A 25 -36.69 14.36 -0.04
N PRO A 26 -35.70 14.58 0.84
CA PRO A 26 -34.51 15.35 0.48
C PRO A 26 -33.80 14.67 -0.69
N ARG A 27 -33.76 15.34 -1.83
CA ARG A 27 -33.03 14.87 -3.02
C ARG A 27 -31.55 14.92 -2.68
N THR A 28 -30.87 13.80 -2.81
CA THR A 28 -29.47 13.65 -2.38
C THR A 28 -28.60 13.21 -3.56
N ILE A 29 -27.36 13.70 -3.62
CA ILE A 29 -26.38 13.21 -4.59
C ILE A 29 -25.96 11.80 -4.16
N ALA A 30 -25.98 10.85 -5.09
CA ALA A 30 -25.39 9.53 -4.90
C ALA A 30 -23.91 9.63 -5.22
N VAL A 31 -23.05 9.21 -4.31
CA VAL A 31 -21.62 9.00 -4.60
C VAL A 31 -21.40 7.49 -4.57
N PHE A 32 -21.07 6.91 -5.72
CA PHE A 32 -20.81 5.47 -5.79
C PHE A 32 -19.58 5.15 -4.95
N ASP A 33 -19.74 4.25 -3.99
CA ASP A 33 -18.67 3.76 -3.12
C ASP A 33 -18.85 2.28 -2.89
N GLU A 34 -17.88 1.50 -3.35
CA GLU A 34 -17.91 0.06 -3.23
C GLU A 34 -16.50 -0.41 -2.82
N PRO A 35 -16.32 -0.98 -1.62
CA PRO A 35 -15.04 -1.46 -1.15
C PRO A 35 -14.37 -2.39 -2.16
N LEU A 36 -13.06 -2.17 -2.39
CA LEU A 36 -12.22 -2.98 -3.28
C LEU A 36 -12.69 -3.00 -4.76
N PHE A 37 -13.62 -2.14 -5.14
CA PHE A 37 -14.05 -2.01 -6.53
C PHE A 37 -12.89 -1.56 -7.42
N PRO A 38 -12.68 -2.13 -8.61
CA PRO A 38 -11.48 -1.89 -9.40
C PRO A 38 -11.53 -0.47 -9.95
N VAL A 39 -10.42 0.26 -9.88
CA VAL A 39 -10.31 1.60 -10.47
C VAL A 39 -9.43 1.49 -11.70
N PHE A 40 -9.94 1.90 -12.86
CA PHE A 40 -9.16 1.95 -14.09
C PHE A 40 -9.30 3.32 -14.73
N ALA A 41 -8.20 4.07 -14.87
CA ALA A 41 -8.21 5.41 -15.47
C ALA A 41 -9.15 6.44 -14.79
N GLY A 42 -9.49 6.24 -13.51
CA GLY A 42 -10.34 7.14 -12.71
C GLY A 42 -9.63 8.37 -12.11
N ALA A 43 -10.34 9.10 -11.26
CA ALA A 43 -9.81 10.26 -10.53
C ALA A 43 -8.83 9.80 -9.43
N GLN A 44 -7.54 9.72 -9.76
CA GLN A 44 -6.53 9.24 -8.82
C GLN A 44 -6.46 10.11 -7.56
N GLY A 45 -6.46 9.47 -6.40
CA GLY A 45 -6.34 10.11 -5.10
C GLY A 45 -7.61 10.79 -4.57
N LEU A 46 -8.76 10.65 -5.25
CA LEU A 46 -10.04 11.19 -4.78
C LEU A 46 -10.96 10.06 -4.29
N MET A 47 -11.32 10.09 -3.02
CA MET A 47 -12.20 9.06 -2.44
C MET A 47 -13.68 9.44 -2.43
N PRO A 48 -14.59 8.47 -2.61
CA PRO A 48 -16.04 8.70 -2.52
C PRO A 48 -16.46 9.41 -1.23
N ASP A 49 -15.92 9.03 -0.07
CA ASP A 49 -16.27 9.68 1.20
C ASP A 49 -15.77 11.13 1.28
N ASP A 50 -14.63 11.46 0.69
CA ASP A 50 -14.17 12.86 0.60
C ASP A 50 -15.09 13.70 -0.26
N VAL A 51 -15.50 13.14 -1.40
CA VAL A 51 -16.44 13.82 -2.30
C VAL A 51 -17.75 14.05 -1.59
N ARG A 52 -18.29 13.04 -0.89
CA ARG A 52 -19.51 13.19 -0.09
C ARG A 52 -19.33 14.25 0.99
N ALA A 53 -18.22 14.22 1.74
CA ALA A 53 -17.94 15.18 2.79
C ALA A 53 -17.83 16.61 2.25
N ALA A 54 -17.08 16.81 1.16
CA ALA A 54 -16.91 18.11 0.52
C ALA A 54 -18.23 18.63 -0.09
N LEU A 55 -19.04 17.77 -0.70
CA LEU A 55 -20.39 18.13 -1.17
C LEU A 55 -21.26 18.61 0.00
N THR A 56 -21.23 17.86 1.11
CA THR A 56 -21.99 18.19 2.33
C THR A 56 -21.53 19.51 2.94
N GLU A 57 -20.21 19.73 3.04
CA GLU A 57 -19.62 20.99 3.51
C GLU A 57 -19.96 22.18 2.61
N ALA A 58 -20.09 21.95 1.30
CA ALA A 58 -20.53 22.95 0.33
C ALA A 58 -22.05 23.24 0.37
N GLY A 59 -22.82 22.50 1.18
CA GLY A 59 -24.26 22.64 1.32
C GLY A 59 -25.10 21.78 0.37
N LEU A 60 -24.51 20.76 -0.25
CA LEU A 60 -25.20 19.78 -1.09
C LEU A 60 -25.39 18.48 -0.33
N ALA A 61 -26.62 18.01 -0.18
CA ALA A 61 -26.88 16.70 0.42
C ALA A 61 -26.27 15.59 -0.44
N ALA A 62 -25.43 14.75 0.15
CA ALA A 62 -24.76 13.65 -0.52
C ALA A 62 -24.70 12.40 0.39
N THR A 63 -24.80 11.22 -0.21
CA THR A 63 -24.68 9.93 0.48
C THR A 63 -23.89 8.94 -0.36
N LEU A 64 -23.19 8.02 0.32
CA LEU A 64 -22.55 6.88 -0.32
C LEU A 64 -23.62 5.86 -0.74
N VAL A 65 -23.42 5.21 -1.88
CA VAL A 65 -24.26 4.11 -2.38
C VAL A 65 -23.36 2.99 -2.91
N ASP A 66 -23.66 1.76 -2.52
CA ASP A 66 -22.98 0.54 -2.98
C ASP A 66 -23.57 0.01 -4.30
N ALA A 67 -22.94 -0.99 -4.91
CA ALA A 67 -23.39 -1.58 -6.17
C ALA A 67 -24.77 -2.22 -6.06
N ALA A 68 -25.09 -2.81 -4.90
CA ALA A 68 -26.40 -3.38 -4.62
C ALA A 68 -27.50 -2.30 -4.60
N THR A 69 -27.22 -1.13 -4.03
CA THR A 69 -28.13 0.02 -4.02
C THR A 69 -28.32 0.56 -5.43
N VAL A 70 -27.24 0.76 -6.18
CA VAL A 70 -27.32 1.29 -7.56
C VAL A 70 -28.05 0.31 -8.48
N ALA A 71 -27.94 -1.00 -8.24
CA ALA A 71 -28.62 -2.04 -9.02
C ALA A 71 -30.11 -2.20 -8.72
N ASP A 72 -30.64 -1.64 -7.63
CA ASP A 72 -32.05 -1.74 -7.25
C ASP A 72 -32.81 -0.45 -7.61
N PRO A 73 -33.67 -0.44 -8.66
CA PRO A 73 -34.44 0.75 -9.06
C PRO A 73 -35.39 1.29 -7.98
N ALA A 74 -35.78 0.47 -7.00
CA ALA A 74 -36.60 0.92 -5.88
C ALA A 74 -35.78 1.75 -4.88
N ARG A 75 -34.48 1.43 -4.75
CA ARG A 75 -33.54 2.14 -3.88
C ARG A 75 -32.77 3.24 -4.60
N PHE A 76 -32.56 3.14 -5.91
CA PHE A 76 -31.81 4.09 -6.72
C PHE A 76 -32.58 4.50 -7.99
N ASN A 77 -33.02 5.76 -8.04
CA ASN A 77 -33.73 6.34 -9.19
C ASN A 77 -33.56 7.87 -9.24
N ALA A 78 -33.90 8.47 -10.39
CA ALA A 78 -33.69 9.90 -10.66
C ALA A 78 -34.51 10.85 -9.76
N GLN A 79 -35.58 10.36 -9.10
CA GLN A 79 -36.37 11.18 -8.17
C GLN A 79 -35.66 11.29 -6.81
N ALA A 80 -35.09 10.19 -6.32
CA ALA A 80 -34.31 10.17 -5.08
C ALA A 80 -32.92 10.78 -5.25
N PHE A 81 -32.27 10.45 -6.37
CA PHE A 81 -30.90 10.86 -6.69
C PHE A 81 -30.88 11.62 -8.03
N PRO A 82 -30.78 12.95 -8.03
CA PRO A 82 -30.70 13.69 -9.29
C PRO A 82 -29.33 13.54 -9.99
N VAL A 83 -28.29 13.17 -9.24
CA VAL A 83 -26.90 13.04 -9.71
C VAL A 83 -26.25 11.80 -9.09
N LEU A 84 -25.54 11.02 -9.91
CA LEU A 84 -24.61 9.97 -9.51
C LEU A 84 -23.17 10.45 -9.78
N VAL A 85 -22.31 10.44 -8.77
CA VAL A 85 -20.87 10.65 -8.93
C VAL A 85 -20.17 9.30 -8.99
N HIS A 86 -19.44 9.06 -10.08
CA HIS A 86 -18.73 7.82 -10.37
C HIS A 86 -17.22 8.09 -10.59
N LEU A 87 -16.41 7.72 -9.60
CA LEU A 87 -14.97 8.03 -9.56
C LEU A 87 -14.05 6.92 -10.07
N TYR A 88 -14.60 5.71 -10.31
CA TYR A 88 -13.83 4.49 -10.57
C TYR A 88 -13.28 4.38 -11.99
N GLY A 89 -13.50 5.40 -12.82
CA GLY A 89 -12.93 5.48 -14.15
C GLY A 89 -13.75 4.68 -15.15
N ASN A 90 -13.09 3.75 -15.84
CA ASN A 90 -13.70 2.94 -16.89
C ASN A 90 -14.61 1.82 -16.37
N THR A 91 -14.47 1.47 -15.10
CA THR A 91 -15.08 0.30 -14.48
C THR A 91 -16.50 0.56 -13.98
N PHE A 92 -17.36 -0.44 -13.97
CA PHE A 92 -18.72 -0.30 -13.43
C PHE A 92 -19.33 -1.64 -13.02
N PRO A 93 -20.17 -1.69 -11.98
CA PRO A 93 -20.77 -2.94 -11.55
C PRO A 93 -21.77 -3.41 -12.60
N LEU A 94 -21.50 -4.54 -13.26
CA LEU A 94 -22.33 -5.06 -14.33
C LEU A 94 -23.78 -5.29 -13.87
N VAL A 95 -23.95 -5.69 -12.60
CA VAL A 95 -25.27 -5.87 -11.97
C VAL A 95 -26.14 -4.61 -11.98
N ALA A 96 -25.53 -3.42 -12.05
CA ALA A 96 -26.24 -2.15 -12.00
C ALA A 96 -26.63 -1.58 -13.37
N ILE A 97 -26.24 -2.21 -14.48
CA ILE A 97 -26.35 -1.62 -15.82
C ILE A 97 -27.78 -1.24 -16.22
N GLU A 98 -28.75 -2.11 -15.95
CA GLU A 98 -30.15 -1.88 -16.29
C GLU A 98 -30.79 -0.79 -15.41
N ALA A 99 -30.40 -0.73 -14.13
CA ALA A 99 -30.86 0.32 -13.23
C ALA A 99 -30.27 1.69 -13.64
N LEU A 100 -28.99 1.73 -14.01
CA LEU A 100 -28.33 2.94 -14.54
C LEU A 100 -28.99 3.42 -15.85
N ARG A 101 -29.35 2.52 -16.76
CA ARG A 101 -30.11 2.88 -17.98
C ARG A 101 -31.45 3.51 -17.64
N LYS A 102 -32.23 2.92 -16.73
CA LYS A 102 -33.52 3.47 -16.28
C LYS A 102 -33.36 4.80 -15.56
N PHE A 103 -32.34 4.93 -14.72
CA PHE A 103 -31.98 6.15 -14.03
C PHE A 103 -31.72 7.29 -15.03
N ARG A 104 -30.88 7.06 -16.05
CA ARG A 104 -30.58 8.06 -17.08
C ARG A 104 -31.79 8.37 -17.96
N ALA A 105 -32.57 7.35 -18.35
CA ALA A 105 -33.80 7.55 -19.13
C ALA A 105 -34.86 8.38 -18.39
N ALA A 106 -34.86 8.33 -17.06
CA ALA A 106 -35.69 9.18 -16.20
C ALA A 106 -35.11 10.59 -15.97
N GLY A 107 -34.04 10.96 -16.67
CA GLY A 107 -33.37 12.26 -16.55
C GLY A 107 -32.35 12.33 -15.41
N GLY A 108 -31.92 11.20 -14.85
CA GLY A 108 -30.80 11.14 -13.91
C GLY A 108 -29.48 11.52 -14.58
N SER A 109 -28.62 12.22 -13.85
CA SER A 109 -27.32 12.71 -14.36
C SER A 109 -26.14 11.97 -13.75
N VAL A 110 -25.03 11.87 -14.48
CA VAL A 110 -23.79 11.22 -14.07
C VAL A 110 -22.62 12.20 -14.15
N VAL A 111 -21.81 12.26 -13.10
CA VAL A 111 -20.47 12.88 -13.09
C VAL A 111 -19.46 11.74 -13.10
N ALA A 112 -18.76 11.54 -14.21
CA ALA A 112 -17.85 10.41 -14.38
C ALA A 112 -16.45 10.82 -14.82
N PHE A 113 -15.45 10.12 -14.29
CA PHE A 113 -14.05 10.22 -14.71
C PHE A 113 -13.66 9.01 -15.58
N GLY A 114 -12.60 9.14 -16.37
CA GLY A 114 -12.15 8.15 -17.34
C GLY A 114 -13.02 8.05 -18.59
N VAL A 115 -12.99 6.88 -19.23
CA VAL A 115 -13.94 6.46 -20.27
C VAL A 115 -14.94 5.53 -19.59
N PRO A 116 -15.96 6.08 -18.91
CA PRO A 116 -16.82 5.27 -18.05
C PRO A 116 -17.57 4.21 -18.85
N PHE A 117 -17.89 3.12 -18.16
CA PHE A 117 -18.73 2.05 -18.67
C PHE A 117 -18.12 1.19 -19.80
N CYS A 118 -16.79 1.06 -19.85
CA CYS A 118 -16.15 0.13 -20.79
C CYS A 118 -15.47 -1.06 -20.14
N HIS A 119 -15.41 -1.15 -18.82
CA HIS A 119 -14.88 -2.31 -18.08
C HIS A 119 -15.97 -2.83 -17.13
N ALA A 120 -16.67 -3.88 -17.54
CA ALA A 120 -17.71 -4.46 -16.70
C ALA A 120 -17.05 -5.21 -15.54
N CYS A 121 -17.48 -4.92 -14.30
CA CYS A 121 -16.99 -5.60 -13.12
C CYS A 121 -18.06 -6.51 -12.55
N VAL A 122 -17.65 -7.75 -12.24
CA VAL A 122 -18.48 -8.73 -11.55
C VAL A 122 -17.85 -9.06 -10.21
N GLU A 123 -18.66 -9.26 -9.19
CA GLU A 123 -18.18 -9.84 -7.94
C GLU A 123 -17.69 -11.27 -8.23
N LYS A 124 -16.46 -11.59 -7.82
CA LYS A 124 -15.91 -12.95 -7.73
C LYS A 124 -15.59 -13.24 -6.26
N GLY A 125 -15.63 -14.50 -5.89
CA GLY A 125 -15.40 -14.92 -4.52
C GLY A 125 -16.63 -14.81 -3.61
N VAL A 126 -16.43 -15.16 -2.35
CA VAL A 126 -17.42 -15.14 -1.27
C VAL A 126 -16.72 -14.73 0.04
N ALA A 127 -17.35 -13.86 0.84
CA ALA A 127 -16.77 -13.39 2.11
C ALA A 127 -16.32 -14.56 2.98
N GLY A 128 -15.11 -14.50 3.55
CA GLY A 128 -14.63 -15.51 4.50
C GLY A 128 -14.37 -16.89 3.91
N TRP A 129 -14.60 -17.11 2.61
CA TRP A 129 -14.35 -18.37 1.91
C TRP A 129 -13.30 -18.19 0.82
N SER A 130 -12.41 -19.16 0.68
CA SER A 130 -11.43 -19.17 -0.40
C SER A 130 -12.05 -19.79 -1.66
N THR A 131 -11.66 -19.33 -2.85
CA THR A 131 -12.21 -19.81 -4.12
C THR A 131 -11.12 -20.25 -5.10
N THR A 132 -11.50 -21.08 -6.08
CA THR A 132 -10.64 -21.51 -7.19
C THR A 132 -11.45 -21.74 -8.46
N GLY A 133 -10.81 -21.65 -9.61
CA GLY A 133 -11.40 -21.85 -10.94
C GLY A 133 -10.47 -21.35 -12.05
N GLU A 134 -10.81 -21.68 -13.30
CA GLU A 134 -10.17 -21.05 -14.46
C GLU A 134 -10.64 -19.59 -14.59
N GLU A 135 -9.92 -18.76 -15.37
CA GLU A 135 -10.22 -17.34 -15.52
C GLU A 135 -11.66 -17.08 -16.03
N VAL A 136 -12.12 -17.97 -16.91
CA VAL A 136 -13.47 -17.98 -17.52
C VAL A 136 -14.56 -18.53 -16.59
N ASP A 137 -14.18 -19.19 -15.50
CA ASP A 137 -15.13 -19.70 -14.52
C ASP A 137 -15.57 -18.60 -13.55
N LEU A 138 -16.70 -18.83 -12.89
CA LEU A 138 -17.27 -17.87 -11.95
C LEU A 138 -17.65 -18.57 -10.65
N VAL A 139 -17.13 -18.06 -9.55
CA VAL A 139 -17.61 -18.37 -8.19
C VAL A 139 -18.01 -17.03 -7.60
N THR A 140 -19.29 -16.84 -7.28
CA THR A 140 -19.80 -15.54 -6.85
C THR A 140 -21.02 -15.68 -5.95
N ARG A 141 -21.28 -14.66 -5.13
CA ARG A 141 -22.54 -14.52 -4.41
C ARG A 141 -23.68 -14.24 -5.41
N THR A 142 -24.86 -14.79 -5.15
CA THR A 142 -26.08 -14.54 -5.94
C THR A 142 -27.23 -14.18 -5.02
N LEU A 143 -28.19 -13.38 -5.50
CA LEU A 143 -29.45 -13.10 -4.78
C LEU A 143 -30.55 -14.13 -5.11
N ASP A 144 -30.25 -15.10 -5.96
CA ASP A 144 -31.14 -16.20 -6.33
C ASP A 144 -30.92 -17.44 -5.44
N GLY A 145 -30.68 -17.20 -4.14
CA GLY A 145 -30.58 -18.22 -3.10
C GLY A 145 -31.96 -18.74 -2.68
N ARG A 146 -31.97 -19.62 -1.68
CA ARG A 146 -33.17 -20.38 -1.32
C ARG A 146 -34.15 -19.48 -0.59
N ASN A 147 -35.41 -19.45 -1.02
CA ASN A 147 -36.43 -18.52 -0.48
C ASN A 147 -36.12 -17.03 -0.74
N GLY A 148 -35.27 -16.71 -1.73
CA GLY A 148 -34.90 -15.34 -2.06
C GLY A 148 -33.89 -14.72 -1.11
N THR A 149 -33.20 -15.53 -0.30
CA THR A 149 -31.99 -15.13 0.43
C THR A 149 -30.79 -15.10 -0.51
N PRO A 150 -29.68 -14.49 -0.08
CA PRO A 150 -28.40 -14.67 -0.75
C PRO A 150 -27.98 -16.15 -0.80
N GLY A 151 -27.21 -16.51 -1.82
CA GLY A 151 -26.58 -17.80 -1.97
C GLY A 151 -25.28 -17.66 -2.75
N VAL A 152 -24.76 -18.77 -3.26
CA VAL A 152 -23.54 -18.79 -4.06
C VAL A 152 -23.80 -19.46 -5.39
N LEU A 153 -23.36 -18.86 -6.49
CA LEU A 153 -23.28 -19.44 -7.81
C LEU A 153 -21.85 -19.89 -8.12
N ILE A 154 -21.69 -21.16 -8.45
CA ILE A 154 -20.50 -21.74 -9.08
C ILE A 154 -20.88 -22.07 -10.53
N ARG A 155 -20.25 -21.42 -11.49
CA ARG A 155 -20.35 -21.70 -12.93
C ARG A 155 -18.98 -22.15 -13.43
N ARG A 156 -18.95 -23.37 -13.98
CA ARG A 156 -17.78 -23.96 -14.62
C ARG A 156 -18.01 -24.11 -16.11
N THR A 157 -17.06 -23.62 -16.90
CA THR A 157 -17.11 -23.66 -18.38
C THR A 157 -16.03 -24.58 -18.97
N GLY A 158 -14.91 -24.76 -18.28
CA GLY A 158 -13.81 -25.62 -18.71
C GLY A 158 -14.18 -27.12 -18.77
N THR A 159 -13.65 -27.83 -19.77
CA THR A 159 -13.89 -29.27 -20.01
C THR A 159 -12.78 -30.18 -19.46
N ALA A 160 -11.75 -29.61 -18.81
CA ALA A 160 -10.63 -30.37 -18.26
C ALA A 160 -11.03 -31.14 -16.99
N ASP A 161 -10.89 -32.47 -17.02
CA ASP A 161 -11.34 -33.39 -15.96
C ASP A 161 -10.60 -33.25 -14.61
N ARG A 162 -9.40 -32.65 -14.59
CA ARG A 162 -8.54 -32.54 -13.38
C ARG A 162 -8.57 -31.19 -12.69
N ILE A 163 -9.24 -30.21 -13.30
CA ILE A 163 -9.39 -28.87 -12.75
C ILE A 163 -10.79 -28.82 -12.14
N TRP A 164 -10.96 -28.04 -11.07
CA TRP A 164 -12.27 -27.83 -10.47
C TRP A 164 -12.47 -26.36 -10.15
N THR A 165 -13.73 -25.99 -10.07
CA THR A 165 -14.22 -24.65 -9.75
C THR A 165 -15.03 -24.75 -8.48
N GLY A 166 -14.80 -23.84 -7.54
CA GLY A 166 -15.61 -23.80 -6.32
C GLY A 166 -14.93 -23.07 -5.19
N MET A 167 -15.24 -23.48 -3.96
CA MET A 167 -14.83 -22.75 -2.76
C MET A 167 -14.63 -23.65 -1.55
N TRP A 168 -13.90 -23.13 -0.55
CA TRP A 168 -13.73 -23.80 0.73
C TRP A 168 -13.67 -22.85 1.93
N SER A 169 -14.10 -23.35 3.08
CA SER A 169 -14.20 -22.61 4.33
C SER A 169 -12.82 -22.42 4.97
N PRO A 170 -12.69 -21.50 5.94
CA PRO A 170 -11.60 -21.52 6.90
C PRO A 170 -11.56 -22.87 7.62
N LYS A 171 -10.37 -23.25 8.07
CA LYS A 171 -10.17 -24.49 8.81
C LYS A 171 -10.76 -24.38 10.22
N VAL A 172 -11.57 -25.35 10.59
CA VAL A 172 -12.12 -25.55 11.93
C VAL A 172 -11.28 -26.61 12.65
N ARG A 173 -10.93 -26.35 13.91
CA ARG A 173 -10.25 -27.35 14.74
C ARG A 173 -11.14 -28.58 14.92
N ALA A 174 -10.58 -29.77 14.71
CA ALA A 174 -11.25 -31.04 14.95
C ALA A 174 -10.28 -32.07 15.51
N GLU A 175 -10.74 -32.88 16.45
CA GLU A 175 -9.96 -33.98 17.02
C GLU A 175 -10.24 -35.29 16.27
N PRO A 176 -9.30 -36.25 16.21
CA PRO A 176 -9.51 -37.54 15.56
C PRO A 176 -10.69 -38.33 16.14
N GLY A 177 -11.43 -39.04 15.29
CA GLY A 177 -12.58 -39.84 15.68
C GLY A 177 -13.88 -39.06 15.94
N THR A 178 -13.85 -37.72 15.90
CA THR A 178 -15.04 -36.88 16.02
C THR A 178 -15.95 -37.05 14.80
N ARG A 179 -17.25 -37.16 15.04
CA ARG A 179 -18.31 -37.26 14.01
C ARG A 179 -18.92 -35.90 13.69
N TRP A 180 -19.10 -35.65 12.42
CA TRP A 180 -19.60 -34.40 11.86
C TRP A 180 -20.69 -34.66 10.84
N ARG A 181 -21.74 -33.85 10.84
CA ARG A 181 -22.69 -33.75 9.75
C ARG A 181 -22.34 -32.54 8.89
N VAL A 182 -22.17 -32.76 7.59
CA VAL A 182 -22.06 -31.70 6.59
C VAL A 182 -23.32 -31.65 5.75
N SER A 183 -23.84 -30.47 5.46
CA SER A 183 -25.02 -30.29 4.60
C SER A 183 -25.04 -28.97 3.84
N ALA A 184 -25.80 -28.91 2.75
CA ALA A 184 -26.11 -27.67 2.03
C ALA A 184 -27.40 -27.84 1.23
N TRP A 185 -28.09 -26.74 0.93
CA TRP A 185 -29.11 -26.70 -0.11
C TRP A 185 -28.45 -26.38 -1.44
N VAL A 186 -28.80 -27.12 -2.49
CA VAL A 186 -28.23 -26.95 -3.82
C VAL A 186 -29.31 -26.99 -4.90
N ARG A 187 -29.08 -26.25 -5.98
CA ARG A 187 -29.85 -26.27 -7.22
C ARG A 187 -28.88 -26.07 -8.37
N GLY A 188 -29.05 -26.71 -9.51
CA GLY A 188 -28.11 -26.50 -10.62
C GLY A 188 -28.50 -27.20 -11.91
N ARG A 189 -27.80 -26.80 -12.97
CA ARG A 189 -27.97 -27.30 -14.34
C ARG A 189 -26.61 -27.74 -14.90
N GLY A 190 -26.62 -28.57 -15.94
CA GLY A 190 -25.42 -29.05 -16.62
C GLY A 190 -24.96 -30.43 -16.14
N GLU A 191 -23.77 -30.85 -16.56
CA GLU A 191 -23.24 -32.18 -16.29
C GLU A 191 -22.82 -32.33 -14.83
N ARG A 192 -22.87 -33.56 -14.30
CA ARG A 192 -22.40 -33.92 -12.96
C ARG A 192 -21.58 -35.20 -12.97
N GLY A 193 -20.43 -35.16 -12.33
CA GLY A 193 -19.53 -36.30 -12.13
C GLY A 193 -19.45 -36.72 -10.67
N GLU A 194 -18.91 -37.91 -10.40
CA GLU A 194 -18.78 -38.44 -9.04
C GLU A 194 -17.91 -37.58 -8.11
N ALA A 195 -17.03 -36.75 -8.69
CA ALA A 195 -16.15 -35.84 -7.98
C ALA A 195 -16.82 -34.50 -7.61
N ASP A 196 -18.00 -34.21 -8.16
CA ASP A 196 -18.75 -32.98 -7.92
C ASP A 196 -19.49 -33.09 -6.58
N ARG A 197 -18.91 -32.52 -5.51
CA ARG A 197 -19.36 -32.77 -4.13
C ARG A 197 -19.18 -31.57 -3.20
N LEU A 198 -19.88 -31.66 -2.07
CA LEU A 198 -19.60 -30.90 -0.84
C LEU A 198 -18.69 -31.75 0.06
N TYR A 199 -17.38 -31.51 0.03
CA TYR A 199 -16.41 -32.25 0.84
C TYR A 199 -16.24 -31.66 2.24
N VAL A 200 -15.96 -32.52 3.21
CA VAL A 200 -15.15 -32.22 4.39
C VAL A 200 -13.74 -32.71 4.10
N ARG A 201 -12.74 -31.82 4.18
CA ARG A 201 -11.33 -32.16 3.99
C ARG A 201 -10.61 -32.25 5.33
N PHE A 202 -9.67 -33.17 5.46
CA PHE A 202 -8.98 -33.47 6.71
C PHE A 202 -7.50 -33.07 6.63
N TRP A 203 -7.00 -32.43 7.69
CA TRP A 203 -5.65 -31.88 7.76
C TRP A 203 -4.95 -32.22 9.08
N ASP A 204 -3.64 -32.48 9.06
CA ASP A 204 -2.84 -32.66 10.27
C ASP A 204 -2.28 -31.33 10.82
N ARG A 205 -1.51 -31.40 11.93
CA ARG A 205 -0.92 -30.23 12.60
C ARG A 205 0.10 -29.47 11.73
N THR A 206 0.67 -30.13 10.71
CA THR A 206 1.64 -29.52 9.78
C THR A 206 0.97 -28.88 8.55
N GLY A 207 -0.35 -29.05 8.42
CA GLY A 207 -1.10 -28.63 7.24
C GLY A 207 -1.10 -29.66 6.11
N LYS A 208 -0.66 -30.89 6.35
CA LYS A 208 -0.71 -31.98 5.35
C LYS A 208 -2.14 -32.47 5.16
N PHE A 209 -2.55 -32.62 3.90
CA PHE A 209 -3.85 -33.19 3.52
C PHE A 209 -3.90 -34.70 3.81
N LEU A 210 -4.94 -35.14 4.50
CA LEU A 210 -5.14 -36.54 4.92
C LEU A 210 -6.24 -37.25 4.12
N GLY A 211 -7.08 -36.50 3.41
CA GLY A 211 -8.19 -37.03 2.62
C GLY A 211 -9.42 -36.12 2.66
N GLN A 212 -10.50 -36.55 2.00
CA GLN A 212 -11.76 -35.83 1.98
C GLN A 212 -12.96 -36.76 1.80
N GLN A 213 -14.12 -36.37 2.31
CA GLN A 213 -15.37 -37.13 2.22
C GLN A 213 -16.58 -36.19 2.28
N GLY A 214 -17.67 -36.51 1.61
CA GLY A 214 -18.93 -35.77 1.75
C GLY A 214 -19.93 -36.04 0.61
N PRO A 215 -21.14 -35.46 0.68
CA PRO A 215 -22.23 -35.82 -0.22
C PRO A 215 -21.99 -35.28 -1.63
N GLY A 216 -22.38 -36.09 -2.63
CA GLY A 216 -22.31 -35.69 -4.03
C GLY A 216 -23.45 -34.76 -4.45
N PHE A 217 -23.19 -33.94 -5.45
CA PHE A 217 -24.24 -33.10 -6.05
C PHE A 217 -25.20 -33.97 -6.88
N PRO A 218 -26.51 -33.72 -6.80
CA PRO A 218 -27.51 -34.42 -7.60
C PRO A 218 -27.33 -34.16 -9.09
N THR A 219 -27.51 -35.19 -9.92
CA THR A 219 -27.31 -35.15 -11.38
C THR A 219 -28.29 -34.23 -12.12
N ASP A 220 -29.49 -33.98 -11.58
CA ASP A 220 -30.53 -33.11 -12.15
C ASP A 220 -31.35 -32.41 -11.03
N ALA A 221 -30.76 -31.44 -10.34
CA ALA A 221 -31.48 -30.61 -9.36
C ALA A 221 -31.91 -29.26 -9.95
N ASN A 222 -32.87 -29.29 -10.88
CA ASN A 222 -33.47 -28.06 -11.40
C ASN A 222 -34.21 -27.25 -10.32
N ASP A 223 -34.65 -27.93 -9.26
CA ASP A 223 -35.21 -27.36 -8.02
C ASP A 223 -34.26 -27.55 -6.83
N TRP A 224 -34.48 -26.79 -5.76
CA TRP A 224 -33.68 -26.85 -4.53
C TRP A 224 -33.79 -28.21 -3.83
N ALA A 225 -32.65 -28.83 -3.55
CA ALA A 225 -32.52 -30.08 -2.81
C ALA A 225 -31.47 -29.97 -1.71
N GLU A 226 -31.74 -30.56 -0.54
CA GLU A 226 -30.72 -30.69 0.52
C GLU A 226 -29.80 -31.87 0.22
N ILE A 227 -28.50 -31.65 0.29
CA ILE A 227 -27.47 -32.70 0.32
C ILE A 227 -26.89 -32.76 1.73
N SER A 228 -26.67 -33.97 2.26
CA SER A 228 -26.04 -34.15 3.57
C SER A 228 -25.34 -35.50 3.72
N GLU A 229 -24.28 -35.55 4.53
CA GLU A 229 -23.58 -36.78 4.91
C GLU A 229 -23.00 -36.66 6.32
N GLU A 230 -22.90 -37.78 7.04
CA GLU A 230 -22.10 -37.87 8.27
C GLU A 230 -20.69 -38.40 7.96
N VAL A 231 -19.68 -37.68 8.43
CA VAL A 231 -18.27 -38.02 8.26
C VAL A 231 -17.59 -38.19 9.62
N THR A 232 -16.61 -39.10 9.69
CA THR A 232 -15.78 -39.28 10.90
C THR A 232 -14.36 -38.86 10.57
N THR A 233 -13.78 -38.02 11.42
CA THR A 233 -12.40 -37.54 11.24
C THR A 233 -11.38 -38.68 11.37
N PRO A 234 -10.48 -38.87 10.40
CA PRO A 234 -9.46 -39.91 10.45
C PRO A 234 -8.38 -39.61 11.48
N ASP A 235 -7.56 -40.63 11.77
CA ASP A 235 -6.39 -40.49 12.65
C ASP A 235 -5.45 -39.36 12.17
N ALA A 236 -4.80 -38.70 13.13
CA ALA A 236 -3.93 -37.53 12.95
C ALA A 236 -4.61 -36.21 12.51
N THR A 237 -5.93 -36.19 12.26
CA THR A 237 -6.67 -34.95 11.99
C THR A 237 -6.55 -33.96 13.15
N ARG A 238 -6.23 -32.70 12.84
CA ARG A 238 -6.26 -31.57 13.77
C ARG A 238 -7.12 -30.40 13.29
N ALA A 239 -7.42 -30.38 12.00
CA ALA A 239 -8.32 -29.41 11.41
C ALA A 239 -9.11 -30.02 10.26
N ILE A 240 -10.31 -29.48 10.03
CA ILE A 240 -11.18 -29.78 8.89
C ILE A 240 -11.65 -28.51 8.23
N ASP A 241 -11.98 -28.55 6.96
CA ASP A 241 -12.73 -27.49 6.27
C ASP A 241 -13.80 -28.09 5.37
N VAL A 242 -14.74 -27.26 4.93
CA VAL A 242 -15.79 -27.65 3.98
C VAL A 242 -15.43 -27.09 2.61
N CYS A 243 -15.50 -27.92 1.56
CA CYS A 243 -15.08 -27.59 0.21
C CYS A 243 -16.15 -27.99 -0.81
N LEU A 244 -16.75 -27.02 -1.49
CA LEU A 244 -17.64 -27.25 -2.62
C LEU A 244 -16.80 -27.29 -3.89
N ALA A 245 -16.78 -28.44 -4.57
CA ALA A 245 -15.98 -28.62 -5.76
C ALA A 245 -16.82 -29.13 -6.93
N VAL A 246 -16.74 -28.40 -8.06
CA VAL A 246 -17.38 -28.75 -9.33
C VAL A 246 -16.29 -28.96 -10.38
N PHE A 247 -16.18 -30.18 -10.90
CA PHE A 247 -15.25 -30.62 -11.93
C PHE A 247 -15.90 -30.68 -13.32
N ARG A 248 -17.23 -30.87 -13.42
CA ARG A 248 -17.94 -30.92 -14.70
C ARG A 248 -18.52 -29.56 -15.13
N PRO A 249 -18.62 -29.28 -16.45
CA PRO A 249 -19.26 -28.06 -16.94
C PRO A 249 -20.72 -27.94 -16.47
N GLY A 250 -21.08 -26.76 -15.97
CA GLY A 250 -22.42 -26.50 -15.47
C GLY A 250 -22.49 -25.39 -14.43
N GLU A 251 -23.69 -25.18 -13.90
CA GLU A 251 -23.97 -24.22 -12.84
C GLU A 251 -24.50 -24.94 -11.60
N VAL A 252 -23.95 -24.61 -10.43
CA VAL A 252 -24.45 -25.02 -9.12
C VAL A 252 -24.67 -23.76 -8.30
N VAL A 253 -25.90 -23.56 -7.84
CA VAL A 253 -26.26 -22.60 -6.81
C VAL A 253 -26.35 -23.35 -5.48
N CYS A 254 -25.72 -22.83 -4.43
CA CYS A 254 -25.82 -23.38 -3.08
C CYS A 254 -26.18 -22.31 -2.04
N ASP A 255 -26.78 -22.76 -0.96
CA ASP A 255 -27.22 -21.94 0.18
C ASP A 255 -27.32 -22.80 1.45
N ASP A 256 -27.46 -22.17 2.62
CA ASP A 256 -27.70 -22.83 3.91
C ASP A 256 -26.67 -23.95 4.22
N LEU A 257 -25.38 -23.65 4.11
CA LEU A 257 -24.32 -24.62 4.42
C LEU A 257 -24.28 -24.92 5.93
N ALA A 258 -23.93 -26.14 6.30
CA ALA A 258 -23.70 -26.48 7.70
C ALA A 258 -22.57 -27.49 7.87
N LEU A 259 -21.75 -27.25 8.90
CA LEU A 259 -20.83 -28.21 9.48
C LEU A 259 -21.11 -28.28 10.98
N VAL A 260 -21.74 -29.37 11.39
CA VAL A 260 -22.23 -29.54 12.76
C VAL A 260 -21.61 -30.78 13.37
N GLU A 261 -21.03 -30.63 14.55
CA GLU A 261 -20.54 -31.78 15.32
C GLU A 261 -21.74 -32.58 15.84
N THR A 262 -21.81 -33.89 15.59
CA THR A 262 -23.00 -34.68 15.93
C THR A 262 -23.32 -34.64 17.43
N ALA A 263 -22.30 -34.46 18.29
CA ALA A 263 -22.44 -34.29 19.73
C ALA A 263 -22.94 -32.89 20.15
N GLN A 264 -22.89 -31.89 19.26
CA GLN A 264 -23.28 -30.50 19.51
C GLN A 264 -24.21 -29.98 18.38
N PRO A 265 -25.41 -30.56 18.23
CA PRO A 265 -26.27 -30.36 17.04
C PRO A 265 -26.77 -28.91 16.84
N GLY A 266 -26.72 -28.06 17.87
CA GLY A 266 -27.23 -26.69 17.82
C GLY A 266 -26.21 -25.64 17.35
N ARG A 267 -24.98 -26.04 16.98
CA ARG A 267 -23.92 -25.09 16.63
C ARG A 267 -23.32 -25.42 15.27
N ASN A 268 -23.58 -24.56 14.28
CA ASN A 268 -22.84 -24.57 13.02
C ASN A 268 -21.43 -24.03 13.27
N ARG A 269 -20.41 -24.71 12.74
CA ARG A 269 -19.00 -24.29 12.85
C ARG A 269 -18.55 -23.44 11.67
N LEU A 270 -19.33 -23.38 10.60
CA LEU A 270 -19.04 -22.51 9.46
C LEU A 270 -19.46 -21.08 9.78
N ALA A 271 -18.58 -20.13 9.48
CA ALA A 271 -18.92 -18.72 9.45
C ALA A 271 -19.65 -18.38 8.14
N ASP A 272 -20.58 -17.43 8.20
CA ASP A 272 -21.36 -16.92 7.06
C ASP A 272 -21.98 -18.02 6.19
N SER A 273 -22.56 -19.04 6.82
CA SER A 273 -22.99 -20.24 6.13
C SER A 273 -24.26 -20.08 5.28
N GLY A 274 -24.98 -18.97 5.46
CA GLY A 274 -26.11 -18.52 4.63
C GLY A 274 -25.74 -17.38 3.66
N PHE A 275 -24.47 -16.97 3.63
CA PHE A 275 -23.97 -15.90 2.73
C PHE A 275 -24.72 -14.56 2.88
N ASP A 276 -25.25 -14.33 4.08
CA ASP A 276 -26.05 -13.17 4.46
C ASP A 276 -25.17 -11.93 4.67
N HIS A 277 -23.88 -12.12 4.96
CA HIS A 277 -22.94 -11.03 5.11
C HIS A 277 -22.42 -10.55 3.74
N LEU A 278 -22.21 -9.23 3.60
CA LEU A 278 -21.65 -8.65 2.39
C LEU A 278 -20.22 -9.19 2.19
N PRO A 279 -19.80 -9.54 0.95
CA PRO A 279 -18.46 -10.05 0.74
C PRO A 279 -17.39 -9.06 1.22
N ALA A 280 -16.24 -9.55 1.67
CA ALA A 280 -14.98 -8.88 1.37
C ALA A 280 -14.82 -9.00 -0.16
N GLN A 281 -15.48 -8.11 -0.91
CA GLN A 281 -15.69 -8.25 -2.35
C GLN A 281 -14.35 -8.28 -3.09
N GLN A 282 -14.07 -9.38 -3.79
CA GLN A 282 -13.10 -9.34 -4.88
C GLN A 282 -13.87 -9.00 -6.14
N TRP A 283 -13.79 -7.75 -6.56
CA TRP A 283 -14.31 -7.37 -7.86
C TRP A 283 -13.35 -7.77 -8.95
N HIS A 284 -13.90 -8.36 -10.01
CA HIS A 284 -13.13 -8.76 -11.18
C HIS A 284 -13.60 -7.95 -12.38
N ASP A 285 -12.64 -7.24 -12.99
CA ASP A 285 -12.82 -6.63 -14.31
C ASP A 285 -12.87 -7.74 -15.37
N THR A 286 -13.98 -7.81 -16.11
CA THR A 286 -14.16 -8.79 -17.21
C THR A 286 -13.46 -8.37 -18.50
N GLY A 287 -12.73 -7.26 -18.47
CA GLY A 287 -12.02 -6.70 -19.60
C GLY A 287 -12.84 -5.65 -20.37
N HIS A 288 -12.19 -5.06 -21.37
CA HIS A 288 -12.75 -3.98 -22.16
C HIS A 288 -13.90 -4.46 -23.05
N VAL A 289 -15.05 -3.80 -22.93
CA VAL A 289 -16.27 -4.04 -23.71
C VAL A 289 -16.83 -2.71 -24.21
N SER A 290 -17.33 -2.69 -25.44
CA SER A 290 -17.92 -1.49 -26.05
C SER A 290 -19.45 -1.46 -25.96
N ASP A 291 -20.09 -2.55 -25.54
CA ASP A 291 -21.56 -2.73 -25.55
C ASP A 291 -22.30 -1.71 -24.66
N TYR A 292 -21.61 -1.15 -23.67
CA TYR A 292 -22.17 -0.19 -22.72
C TYR A 292 -21.63 1.23 -22.93
N LEU A 293 -20.65 1.38 -23.82
CA LEU A 293 -20.07 2.64 -24.26
C LEU A 293 -20.97 3.30 -25.31
N GLY A 294 -20.94 4.63 -25.39
CA GLY A 294 -21.66 5.36 -26.44
C GLY A 294 -23.17 5.42 -26.23
N HIS A 295 -23.88 5.89 -27.25
CA HIS A 295 -25.30 6.21 -27.14
C HIS A 295 -26.18 4.99 -26.82
N ASP A 296 -25.95 3.86 -27.50
CA ASP A 296 -26.79 2.65 -27.38
C ASP A 296 -26.61 1.91 -26.03
N GLY A 297 -25.51 2.21 -25.33
CA GLY A 297 -25.19 1.70 -24.01
C GLY A 297 -25.80 2.55 -22.89
N LEU A 298 -24.93 3.36 -22.27
CA LEU A 298 -25.26 4.31 -21.20
C LEU A 298 -25.18 5.77 -21.64
N GLY A 299 -25.25 6.07 -22.94
CA GLY A 299 -25.53 7.41 -23.45
C GLY A 299 -24.45 8.48 -23.25
N MET A 300 -23.27 8.18 -22.72
CA MET A 300 -22.23 9.17 -22.37
C MET A 300 -21.29 9.55 -23.54
N GLY A 301 -21.50 8.97 -24.72
CA GLY A 301 -20.58 9.09 -25.85
C GLY A 301 -19.37 8.15 -25.75
N GLY A 302 -18.68 8.00 -26.88
CA GLY A 302 -17.38 7.34 -27.03
C GLY A 302 -16.22 8.34 -26.88
N PHE A 303 -15.01 7.89 -27.22
CA PHE A 303 -13.78 8.65 -27.01
C PHE A 303 -12.82 8.56 -28.19
N ARG A 304 -11.90 9.51 -28.27
CA ARG A 304 -10.73 9.48 -29.16
C ARG A 304 -9.46 9.55 -28.32
N ILE A 305 -8.37 8.97 -28.83
CA ILE A 305 -7.04 9.13 -28.24
C ILE A 305 -6.30 10.27 -28.94
N VAL A 306 -5.68 11.14 -28.15
CA VAL A 306 -4.88 12.28 -28.60
C VAL A 306 -3.51 12.20 -27.92
N GLU A 307 -2.45 12.42 -28.69
CA GLU A 307 -1.09 12.57 -28.14
C GLU A 307 -0.93 13.97 -27.54
N SER A 308 -0.77 14.06 -26.23
CA SER A 308 -0.73 15.30 -25.47
C SER A 308 0.67 15.62 -24.93
N ASN A 309 0.98 16.91 -24.86
CA ASN A 309 2.17 17.41 -24.15
C ASN A 309 2.00 17.46 -22.61
N GLY A 310 0.86 16.99 -22.09
CA GLY A 310 0.55 16.97 -20.66
C GLY A 310 -0.09 18.24 -20.12
N GLN A 311 -0.32 19.28 -20.92
CA GLN A 311 -0.92 20.54 -20.48
C GLN A 311 -2.43 20.59 -20.75
N PHE A 312 -3.14 21.28 -19.85
CA PHE A 312 -4.56 21.57 -20.00
C PHE A 312 -4.82 23.06 -20.22
N ARG A 313 -5.88 23.37 -20.96
CA ARG A 313 -6.37 24.74 -21.15
C ARG A 313 -7.85 24.82 -20.83
N TYR A 314 -8.19 25.53 -19.76
CA TYR A 314 -9.57 25.89 -19.48
C TYR A 314 -9.95 27.08 -20.37
N ALA A 315 -10.81 26.84 -21.35
CA ALA A 315 -11.25 27.86 -22.32
C ALA A 315 -12.64 27.51 -22.88
N PRO A 316 -13.68 27.50 -22.02
CA PRO A 316 -15.05 27.24 -22.45
C PRO A 316 -15.50 28.26 -23.53
N PRO A 317 -16.20 27.83 -24.61
CA PRO A 317 -16.61 28.73 -25.69
C PRO A 317 -17.62 29.82 -25.32
N ARG A 318 -18.30 29.71 -24.17
CA ARG A 318 -19.39 30.61 -23.74
C ARG A 318 -19.30 30.94 -22.25
N GLY A 319 -18.31 31.75 -21.86
CA GLY A 319 -18.13 32.18 -20.47
C GLY A 319 -17.78 31.01 -19.55
N ASP A 320 -17.99 31.13 -18.24
CA ASP A 320 -17.64 30.13 -17.22
C ASP A 320 -18.88 29.36 -16.69
N PRO A 321 -19.44 28.40 -17.43
CA PRO A 321 -20.72 27.75 -17.09
C PRO A 321 -20.65 26.83 -15.87
N VAL A 322 -19.44 26.51 -15.39
CA VAL A 322 -19.23 25.66 -14.22
C VAL A 322 -18.52 26.38 -13.07
N GLY A 323 -17.95 27.57 -13.27
CA GLY A 323 -17.29 28.30 -12.18
C GLY A 323 -15.83 27.90 -11.97
N LEU A 324 -15.18 27.35 -12.99
CA LEU A 324 -13.79 26.88 -12.97
C LEU A 324 -12.81 27.94 -13.54
N ASP A 325 -13.27 29.14 -13.90
CA ASP A 325 -12.39 30.21 -14.33
C ASP A 325 -11.40 30.59 -13.22
N GLY A 326 -10.13 30.75 -13.59
CA GLY A 326 -9.01 30.93 -12.66
C GLY A 326 -8.53 29.67 -11.93
N VAL A 327 -9.13 28.50 -12.13
CA VAL A 327 -8.57 27.23 -11.64
C VAL A 327 -7.32 26.88 -12.44
N VAL A 328 -6.19 26.71 -11.75
CA VAL A 328 -4.94 26.27 -12.36
C VAL A 328 -4.92 24.74 -12.42
N PHE A 329 -4.82 24.20 -13.63
CA PHE A 329 -4.68 22.77 -13.89
C PHE A 329 -3.19 22.44 -14.07
N PRO A 330 -2.57 21.68 -13.14
CA PRO A 330 -1.16 21.31 -13.26
C PRO A 330 -0.93 20.43 -14.50
N PRO A 331 0.28 20.47 -15.08
CA PRO A 331 0.62 19.52 -16.13
C PRO A 331 0.66 18.09 -15.58
N VAL A 332 0.28 17.14 -16.42
CA VAL A 332 0.41 15.70 -16.20
C VAL A 332 1.52 15.13 -17.10
N ALA A 333 1.85 13.86 -16.93
CA ALA A 333 2.81 13.19 -17.81
C ALA A 333 2.36 13.30 -19.30
N PRO A 334 3.25 13.70 -20.23
CA PRO A 334 2.97 13.67 -21.66
C PRO A 334 2.63 12.25 -22.14
N GLY A 335 1.78 12.14 -23.15
CA GLY A 335 1.39 10.84 -23.73
C GLY A 335 -0.06 10.80 -24.23
N ASN A 336 -0.57 9.58 -24.39
CA ASN A 336 -1.93 9.34 -24.90
C ASN A 336 -3.00 9.75 -23.88
N GLN A 337 -3.91 10.63 -24.30
CA GLN A 337 -5.06 11.06 -23.50
C GLN A 337 -6.37 10.70 -24.21
N ALA A 338 -7.36 10.26 -23.42
CA ALA A 338 -8.71 10.02 -23.90
C ALA A 338 -9.53 11.32 -23.80
N VAL A 339 -10.11 11.75 -24.92
CA VAL A 339 -10.99 12.91 -25.04
C VAL A 339 -12.36 12.47 -25.58
N LEU A 340 -13.42 13.22 -25.25
CA LEU A 340 -14.78 12.90 -25.70
C LEU A 340 -14.84 12.93 -27.25
N ASP A 341 -15.42 11.89 -27.83
CA ASP A 341 -15.76 11.90 -29.26
C ASP A 341 -17.17 12.45 -29.45
N GLU A 342 -17.29 13.74 -29.72
CA GLU A 342 -18.58 14.38 -29.94
C GLU A 342 -19.38 13.75 -31.09
N THR A 343 -18.70 13.12 -32.07
CA THR A 343 -19.37 12.49 -33.22
C THR A 343 -20.08 11.19 -32.89
N SER A 344 -19.78 10.62 -31.71
CA SER A 344 -20.42 9.40 -31.20
C SER A 344 -21.76 9.66 -30.50
N LEU A 345 -22.11 10.93 -30.28
CA LEU A 345 -23.37 11.35 -29.68
C LEU A 345 -24.42 11.61 -30.77
N PRO A 346 -25.72 11.44 -30.45
CA PRO A 346 -26.80 11.84 -31.35
C PRO A 346 -26.72 13.33 -31.68
N ALA A 347 -27.08 13.70 -32.91
CA ALA A 347 -27.04 15.09 -33.37
C ALA A 347 -27.96 16.04 -32.57
N GLN A 348 -28.93 15.51 -31.82
CA GLN A 348 -29.79 16.30 -30.93
C GLN A 348 -29.06 16.73 -29.65
N ASP A 349 -28.11 15.93 -29.18
CA ASP A 349 -27.39 16.18 -27.93
C ASP A 349 -26.40 17.32 -28.10
N ARG A 350 -26.13 18.03 -27.00
CA ARG A 350 -25.27 19.22 -27.02
C ARG A 350 -24.11 19.05 -26.08
N VAL A 351 -22.90 19.17 -26.62
CA VAL A 351 -21.66 19.17 -25.83
C VAL A 351 -21.24 20.60 -25.50
N PHE A 352 -20.97 20.86 -24.23
CA PHE A 352 -20.38 22.08 -23.73
C PHE A 352 -18.95 21.78 -23.28
N PRO A 353 -17.96 22.10 -24.10
CA PRO A 353 -16.59 21.81 -23.75
C PRO A 353 -16.07 22.76 -22.67
N LEU A 354 -15.28 22.21 -21.73
CA LEU A 354 -14.78 22.94 -20.57
C LEU A 354 -13.26 22.98 -20.54
N LEU A 355 -12.60 21.81 -20.50
CA LEU A 355 -11.16 21.69 -20.37
C LEU A 355 -10.56 21.00 -21.59
N ALA A 356 -9.77 21.72 -22.38
CA ALA A 356 -9.05 21.15 -23.51
C ALA A 356 -7.72 20.53 -23.08
N THR A 357 -7.37 19.39 -23.68
CA THR A 357 -5.98 18.89 -23.66
C THR A 357 -5.21 19.50 -24.81
N LEU A 358 -3.94 19.83 -24.57
CA LEU A 358 -3.06 20.39 -25.59
C LEU A 358 -2.22 19.28 -26.25
N GLY A 359 -2.18 19.30 -27.58
CA GLY A 359 -1.34 18.43 -28.39
C GLY A 359 0.15 18.76 -28.25
N ALA A 360 1.00 17.95 -28.90
CA ALA A 360 2.44 18.17 -28.93
C ALA A 360 2.86 19.56 -29.46
N ASP A 361 2.03 20.14 -30.34
CA ASP A 361 2.17 21.48 -30.93
C ASP A 361 1.62 22.63 -30.04
N GLY A 362 0.95 22.29 -28.94
CA GLY A 362 0.33 23.26 -28.03
C GLY A 362 -1.08 23.70 -28.42
N ASP A 363 -1.65 23.13 -29.48
CA ASP A 363 -3.02 23.38 -29.92
C ASP A 363 -4.03 22.43 -29.24
N PRO A 364 -5.30 22.83 -29.07
CA PRO A 364 -6.32 21.96 -28.48
C PRO A 364 -6.55 20.69 -29.31
N GLY A 365 -6.13 19.53 -28.79
CA GLY A 365 -6.32 18.23 -29.45
C GLY A 365 -7.68 17.57 -29.18
N GLY A 366 -8.42 18.09 -28.19
CA GLY A 366 -9.77 17.66 -27.83
C GLY A 366 -10.15 18.08 -26.41
N TYR A 367 -11.37 17.76 -25.98
CA TYR A 367 -11.85 18.12 -24.65
C TYR A 367 -11.73 16.95 -23.68
N SER A 368 -10.90 17.16 -22.68
CA SER A 368 -10.72 16.27 -21.52
C SER A 368 -11.85 16.41 -20.51
N VAL A 369 -12.57 17.53 -20.47
CA VAL A 369 -13.75 17.72 -19.63
C VAL A 369 -14.84 18.43 -20.42
N GLY A 370 -16.07 17.91 -20.39
CA GLY A 370 -17.24 18.49 -21.04
C GLY A 370 -18.55 18.12 -20.35
N LEU A 371 -19.57 18.98 -20.51
CA LEU A 371 -20.96 18.65 -20.17
C LEU A 371 -21.69 18.17 -21.42
N ILE A 372 -22.57 17.19 -21.24
CA ILE A 372 -23.41 16.64 -22.31
C ILE A 372 -24.86 16.87 -21.93
N GLU A 373 -25.58 17.72 -22.66
CA GLU A 373 -27.03 17.88 -22.52
C GLU A 373 -27.75 16.92 -23.49
N HIS A 374 -28.51 15.97 -22.94
CA HIS A 374 -29.23 14.98 -23.73
C HIS A 374 -30.61 15.49 -24.15
N HIS A 375 -30.80 15.61 -25.46
CA HIS A 375 -32.06 15.95 -26.12
C HIS A 375 -32.57 14.83 -27.03
N CYS A 376 -31.81 13.75 -27.16
CA CYS A 376 -32.26 12.49 -27.76
C CYS A 376 -33.46 11.89 -27.02
N ASP A 377 -34.21 11.02 -27.69
CA ASP A 377 -35.44 10.46 -27.12
C ASP A 377 -35.18 9.49 -25.97
N GLN A 378 -34.01 8.84 -25.94
CA GLN A 378 -33.66 7.82 -24.96
C GLN A 378 -33.28 8.40 -23.59
N PHE A 379 -32.58 9.53 -23.57
CA PHE A 379 -32.03 10.13 -22.33
C PHE A 379 -32.44 11.60 -22.14
N ARG A 380 -33.56 12.00 -22.74
CA ARG A 380 -34.05 13.38 -22.72
C ARG A 380 -34.06 13.97 -21.30
N GLY A 381 -33.32 15.05 -21.10
CA GLY A 381 -33.27 15.77 -19.82
C GLY A 381 -32.17 15.30 -18.86
N ALA A 382 -31.44 14.24 -19.19
CA ALA A 382 -30.16 13.95 -18.57
C ALA A 382 -29.14 15.03 -18.96
N VAL A 383 -28.28 15.39 -18.03
CA VAL A 383 -27.14 16.29 -18.27
C VAL A 383 -25.94 15.68 -17.60
N ASP A 384 -24.94 15.25 -18.33
CA ASP A 384 -23.84 14.51 -17.77
C ASP A 384 -22.55 15.31 -17.81
N MET A 385 -21.64 14.97 -16.91
CA MET A 385 -20.27 15.47 -16.93
C MET A 385 -19.34 14.31 -17.26
N TRP A 386 -18.55 14.52 -18.30
CA TRP A 386 -17.54 13.58 -18.79
C TRP A 386 -16.15 14.18 -18.53
N ALA A 387 -15.32 13.48 -17.75
CA ALA A 387 -13.90 13.79 -17.55
C ALA A 387 -13.03 12.63 -18.03
N GLY A 388 -12.28 12.82 -19.11
CA GLY A 388 -11.40 11.80 -19.69
C GLY A 388 -10.17 11.46 -18.85
N TYR A 389 -9.28 10.68 -19.47
CA TYR A 389 -8.03 10.20 -18.87
C TYR A 389 -6.80 10.84 -19.51
N PRO A 390 -5.76 11.20 -18.75
CA PRO A 390 -5.70 11.20 -17.29
C PRO A 390 -6.61 12.28 -16.69
N ALA A 391 -7.26 11.94 -15.59
CA ALA A 391 -8.05 12.89 -14.83
C ALA A 391 -7.15 14.03 -14.31
N PRO A 392 -7.71 15.24 -14.09
CA PRO A 392 -7.02 16.27 -13.33
C PRO A 392 -6.56 15.75 -11.96
N PRO A 393 -5.51 16.32 -11.35
CA PRO A 393 -5.09 15.96 -10.00
C PRO A 393 -6.23 16.07 -8.97
N SER A 394 -6.17 15.31 -7.87
CA SER A 394 -7.27 15.09 -6.91
C SER A 394 -8.01 16.37 -6.49
N ARG A 395 -7.30 17.47 -6.22
CA ARG A 395 -7.89 18.78 -5.91
C ARG A 395 -8.73 19.31 -7.06
N GLN A 396 -8.16 19.40 -8.26
CA GLN A 396 -8.87 19.89 -9.46
C GLN A 396 -10.02 18.95 -9.84
N ALA A 397 -9.84 17.64 -9.68
CA ALA A 397 -10.93 16.67 -9.85
C ALA A 397 -12.07 16.94 -8.86
N LEU A 398 -11.77 17.17 -7.57
CA LEU A 398 -12.80 17.52 -6.58
C LEU A 398 -13.47 18.87 -6.90
N GLN A 399 -12.71 19.86 -7.34
CA GLN A 399 -13.27 21.14 -7.81
C GLN A 399 -14.24 20.92 -8.97
N VAL A 400 -13.87 20.10 -9.95
CA VAL A 400 -14.72 19.70 -11.07
C VAL A 400 -15.98 18.97 -10.59
N VAL A 401 -15.89 18.04 -9.63
CA VAL A 401 -17.07 17.35 -9.08
C VAL A 401 -18.03 18.31 -8.40
N LEU A 402 -17.53 19.17 -7.50
CA LEU A 402 -18.35 20.14 -6.77
C LEU A 402 -19.06 21.10 -7.72
N THR A 403 -18.33 21.65 -8.68
CA THR A 403 -18.89 22.59 -9.65
C THR A 403 -19.83 21.92 -10.64
N ALA A 404 -19.51 20.71 -11.10
CA ALA A 404 -20.41 19.92 -11.94
C ALA A 404 -21.71 19.63 -11.21
N CYS A 405 -21.67 19.10 -9.98
CA CYS A 405 -22.87 18.81 -9.20
C CYS A 405 -23.74 20.07 -9.00
N ALA A 406 -23.13 21.21 -8.65
CA ALA A 406 -23.85 22.48 -8.53
C ALA A 406 -24.53 22.89 -9.85
N THR A 407 -23.81 22.84 -10.97
CA THR A 407 -24.35 23.19 -12.29
C THR A 407 -25.44 22.22 -12.76
N LEU A 408 -25.30 20.93 -12.49
CA LEU A 408 -26.30 19.92 -12.83
C LEU A 408 -27.61 20.11 -12.05
N LEU A 409 -27.50 20.36 -10.74
CA LEU A 409 -28.67 20.65 -9.91
C LEU A 409 -29.32 21.99 -10.28
N GLU A 410 -28.53 23.01 -10.62
CA GLU A 410 -29.04 24.30 -11.10
C GLU A 410 -29.83 24.14 -12.41
N LYS A 411 -29.28 23.42 -13.40
CA LYS A 411 -29.96 23.14 -14.68
C LYS A 411 -31.27 22.36 -14.50
N LYS A 412 -31.34 21.49 -13.50
CA LYS A 412 -32.56 20.74 -13.14
C LYS A 412 -33.53 21.54 -12.26
N ALA A 413 -33.24 22.81 -11.97
CA ALA A 413 -34.00 23.66 -11.05
C ALA A 413 -34.12 23.11 -9.62
N LEU A 414 -33.12 22.33 -9.19
CA LEU A 414 -33.03 21.74 -7.84
C LEU A 414 -32.11 22.53 -6.91
N LEU A 415 -31.34 23.47 -7.47
CA LEU A 415 -30.47 24.38 -6.75
C LEU A 415 -30.63 25.78 -7.36
N SER A 416 -30.78 26.81 -6.51
CA SER A 416 -30.84 28.19 -7.03
C SER A 416 -29.46 28.64 -7.52
N ALA A 417 -29.42 29.58 -8.46
CA ALA A 417 -28.16 30.16 -8.96
C ALA A 417 -27.28 30.74 -7.83
N ALA A 418 -27.90 31.34 -6.80
CA ALA A 418 -27.19 31.85 -5.63
C ALA A 418 -26.54 30.74 -4.80
N ALA A 419 -27.25 29.63 -4.58
CA ALA A 419 -26.71 28.47 -3.86
C ALA A 419 -25.63 27.74 -4.68
N ALA A 420 -25.81 27.63 -6.01
CA ALA A 420 -24.79 27.10 -6.90
C ALA A 420 -23.49 27.92 -6.85
N GLU A 421 -23.59 29.25 -6.78
CA GLU A 421 -22.41 30.12 -6.64
C GLU A 421 -21.70 29.98 -5.29
N VAL A 422 -22.43 29.66 -4.20
CA VAL A 422 -21.81 29.33 -2.91
C VAL A 422 -20.95 28.07 -3.03
N VAL A 423 -21.45 27.02 -3.69
CA VAL A 423 -20.69 25.79 -3.94
C VAL A 423 -19.46 26.07 -4.80
N ARG A 424 -19.61 26.84 -5.89
CA ARG A 424 -18.48 27.22 -6.76
C ARG A 424 -17.40 28.01 -5.99
N ARG A 425 -17.81 28.92 -5.11
CA ARG A 425 -16.89 29.66 -4.23
C ARG A 425 -16.17 28.73 -3.26
N TYR A 426 -16.89 27.79 -2.66
CA TYR A 426 -16.30 26.77 -1.78
C TYR A 426 -15.26 25.93 -2.56
N ALA A 427 -15.61 25.46 -3.76
CA ALA A 427 -14.70 24.71 -4.63
C ALA A 427 -13.41 25.50 -4.95
N ARG A 428 -13.52 26.78 -5.30
CA ARG A 428 -12.35 27.66 -5.52
C ARG A 428 -11.53 27.90 -4.25
N SER A 429 -12.14 27.82 -3.08
CA SER A 429 -11.48 27.99 -1.77
C SER A 429 -10.81 26.73 -1.23
N LEU A 430 -11.02 25.56 -1.87
CA LEU A 430 -10.36 24.33 -1.45
C LEU A 430 -8.85 24.55 -1.42
N PRO A 431 -8.18 24.35 -0.26
CA PRO A 431 -6.74 24.52 -0.18
C PRO A 431 -6.08 23.49 -1.09
N GLU A 432 -4.88 23.79 -1.61
CA GLU A 432 -4.13 22.72 -2.24
C GLU A 432 -3.87 21.62 -1.22
N GLU A 433 -3.94 20.36 -1.68
CA GLU A 433 -3.42 19.26 -0.88
C GLU A 433 -1.96 19.49 -0.47
N THR A 434 -1.23 20.39 -1.14
CA THR A 434 0.13 20.85 -0.85
C THR A 434 0.24 22.06 0.08
N ASP A 435 -0.86 22.78 0.39
CA ASP A 435 -0.79 24.09 1.06
C ASP A 435 -0.71 24.04 2.59
N ARG A 436 -1.07 22.90 3.21
CA ARG A 436 -0.98 22.82 4.67
C ARG A 436 0.48 22.73 5.10
N ILE A 437 0.98 23.87 5.56
CA ILE A 437 2.25 24.02 6.26
C ILE A 437 2.00 23.81 7.76
N TYR A 438 2.80 22.95 8.38
CA TYR A 438 2.75 22.67 9.81
C TYR A 438 3.86 23.40 10.57
N PRO A 439 3.62 23.77 11.85
CA PRO A 439 4.65 24.40 12.67
C PRO A 439 5.91 23.54 12.80
N LEU A 440 7.07 24.18 12.73
CA LEU A 440 8.35 23.50 12.99
C LEU A 440 8.46 23.11 14.45
N VAL A 441 8.58 21.81 14.71
CA VAL A 441 9.13 21.29 15.96
C VAL A 441 10.64 21.08 15.75
N PRO A 442 11.52 21.87 16.40
CA PRO A 442 12.96 21.80 16.13
C PRO A 442 13.55 20.41 16.37
N ALA A 443 14.52 20.03 15.53
CA ALA A 443 15.27 18.79 15.71
C ALA A 443 15.98 18.76 17.07
N ARG A 444 16.16 17.55 17.61
CA ARG A 444 16.90 17.32 18.86
C ARG A 444 18.21 16.60 18.53
N PRO A 445 19.33 16.95 19.20
CA PRO A 445 20.55 16.15 19.11
C PRO A 445 20.27 14.70 19.54
N ARG A 446 20.86 13.73 18.83
CA ARG A 446 20.76 12.31 19.14
C ARG A 446 22.15 11.67 19.08
N ASP A 447 22.43 10.77 20.02
CA ASP A 447 23.68 10.01 20.08
C ASP A 447 23.67 8.81 19.11
N SER A 448 22.49 8.31 18.77
CA SER A 448 22.25 7.21 17.83
C SER A 448 21.15 7.58 16.83
N VAL A 449 21.09 6.86 15.70
CA VAL A 449 20.04 7.07 14.68
C VAL A 449 18.67 6.68 15.23
N LEU A 450 18.62 5.58 15.98
CA LEU A 450 17.41 5.05 16.62
C LEU A 450 17.70 4.82 18.11
N PRO A 451 16.66 4.88 18.99
CA PRO A 451 16.82 4.59 20.41
C PRO A 451 17.48 3.23 20.70
N LYS A 452 18.19 3.14 21.82
CA LYS A 452 18.93 1.95 22.20
C LYS A 452 18.48 1.45 23.56
N SER A 453 18.39 0.13 23.70
CA SER A 453 18.12 -0.50 25.00
C SER A 453 19.36 -0.44 25.91
N PRO A 454 19.21 -0.68 27.23
CA PRO A 454 20.36 -0.91 28.10
C PRO A 454 21.18 -2.13 27.63
N PRO A 455 22.44 -2.29 28.07
CA PRO A 455 23.22 -3.50 27.79
C PRO A 455 22.48 -4.78 28.22
N PRO A 456 22.47 -5.85 27.40
CA PRO A 456 21.83 -7.11 27.78
C PRO A 456 22.46 -7.72 29.03
N GLY A 457 21.63 -8.32 29.88
CA GLY A 457 22.06 -8.97 31.11
C GLY A 457 22.97 -10.18 30.87
N ASN A 458 23.53 -10.71 31.95
CA ASN A 458 24.38 -11.91 31.91
C ASN A 458 23.59 -13.21 31.70
N LYS A 459 22.26 -13.16 31.80
CA LYS A 459 21.35 -14.29 31.62
C LYS A 459 20.36 -14.00 30.49
N LEU A 460 20.13 -14.98 29.64
CA LEU A 460 19.16 -14.94 28.54
C LEU A 460 18.12 -16.05 28.76
N VAL A 461 16.86 -15.66 28.89
CA VAL A 461 15.71 -16.57 28.96
C VAL A 461 15.14 -16.68 27.54
N VAL A 462 15.25 -17.86 26.95
CA VAL A 462 14.95 -18.13 25.55
C VAL A 462 13.72 -19.01 25.43
N ALA A 463 12.73 -18.58 24.64
CA ALA A 463 11.53 -19.35 24.32
C ALA A 463 11.23 -19.30 22.81
N SER A 464 10.44 -20.25 22.30
CA SER A 464 10.02 -20.27 20.89
C SER A 464 8.63 -19.68 20.72
N LEU A 465 8.43 -18.86 19.69
CA LEU A 465 7.11 -18.38 19.26
C LEU A 465 6.50 -19.24 18.15
N MET A 466 7.17 -20.32 17.75
CA MET A 466 6.75 -21.17 16.65
C MET A 466 5.39 -21.81 16.92
N GLY A 467 4.46 -21.64 15.99
CA GLY A 467 3.11 -22.23 16.08
C GLY A 467 2.10 -21.44 16.92
N LEU A 468 2.48 -20.26 17.43
CA LEU A 468 1.55 -19.36 18.12
C LEU A 468 0.77 -18.47 17.14
N SER A 469 -0.45 -18.09 17.54
CA SER A 469 -1.26 -17.13 16.77
C SER A 469 -0.59 -15.75 16.73
N TRP A 470 -1.02 -14.91 15.79
CA TRP A 470 -0.49 -13.54 15.69
C TRP A 470 -0.75 -12.74 16.98
N GLU A 471 -1.95 -12.86 17.56
CA GLU A 471 -2.33 -12.21 18.82
C GLU A 471 -1.49 -12.71 20.01
N GLU A 472 -1.20 -14.01 20.07
CA GLU A 472 -0.31 -14.60 21.07
C GLU A 472 1.12 -14.08 20.94
N GLN A 473 1.62 -13.93 19.70
CA GLN A 473 2.94 -13.34 19.43
C GLN A 473 3.01 -11.86 19.82
N ILE A 474 1.98 -11.07 19.52
CA ILE A 474 1.88 -9.66 19.91
C ILE A 474 1.93 -9.53 21.44
N LEU A 475 1.14 -10.34 22.16
CA LEU A 475 1.12 -10.38 23.62
C LEU A 475 2.51 -10.67 24.21
N LEU A 476 3.17 -11.72 23.73
CA LEU A 476 4.46 -12.17 24.25
C LEU A 476 5.61 -11.22 23.89
N ARG A 477 5.60 -10.62 22.69
CA ARG A 477 6.58 -9.60 22.29
C ARG A 477 6.38 -8.30 23.06
N ALA A 478 5.15 -7.92 23.39
CA ALA A 478 4.91 -6.79 24.28
C ALA A 478 5.47 -7.06 25.68
N LEU A 479 5.25 -8.25 26.23
CA LEU A 479 5.86 -8.67 27.50
C LEU A 479 7.38 -8.60 27.43
N GLN A 480 8.00 -9.13 26.36
CA GLN A 480 9.45 -9.03 26.13
C GLN A 480 9.92 -7.57 26.19
N GLY A 481 9.25 -6.66 25.51
CA GLY A 481 9.58 -5.23 25.54
C GLY A 481 9.48 -4.62 26.95
N LEU A 482 8.47 -4.98 27.75
CA LEU A 482 8.32 -4.50 29.13
C LEU A 482 9.43 -5.04 30.05
N VAL A 483 9.75 -6.33 29.94
CA VAL A 483 10.81 -6.96 30.73
C VAL A 483 12.18 -6.38 30.36
N ASN A 484 12.49 -6.33 29.07
CA ASN A 484 13.78 -5.89 28.56
C ASN A 484 14.04 -4.39 28.76
N ARG A 485 13.00 -3.60 29.08
CA ARG A 485 13.16 -2.17 29.41
C ARG A 485 14.04 -1.93 30.62
N ARG A 486 14.02 -2.84 31.60
CA ARG A 486 14.87 -2.74 32.80
C ARG A 486 16.26 -3.30 32.53
N GLU A 487 16.30 -4.54 32.04
CA GLU A 487 17.52 -5.26 31.68
C GLU A 487 17.15 -6.29 30.61
N PRO A 488 17.68 -6.18 29.37
CA PRO A 488 17.34 -7.14 28.31
C PRO A 488 17.74 -8.57 28.69
N THR A 489 16.73 -9.43 28.85
CA THR A 489 16.83 -10.79 29.41
C THR A 489 15.98 -11.79 28.63
N VAL A 490 14.79 -11.40 28.14
CA VAL A 490 13.89 -12.28 27.39
C VAL A 490 14.20 -12.19 25.89
N TYR A 491 14.39 -13.34 25.25
CA TYR A 491 14.68 -13.47 23.83
C TYR A 491 13.82 -14.56 23.21
N PHE A 492 13.20 -14.29 22.06
CA PHE A 492 12.48 -15.32 21.32
C PHE A 492 13.40 -15.92 20.26
N ASP A 493 13.53 -17.24 20.26
CA ASP A 493 14.51 -17.97 19.45
C ASP A 493 14.42 -17.61 17.96
N ASP A 494 15.56 -17.20 17.38
CA ASP A 494 15.72 -16.92 15.95
C ASP A 494 17.14 -17.29 15.46
N ALA A 495 17.49 -16.90 14.23
CA ALA A 495 18.78 -17.23 13.63
C ALA A 495 20.00 -16.61 14.34
N TRP A 496 19.80 -15.66 15.27
CA TRP A 496 20.85 -14.94 15.98
C TRP A 496 20.98 -15.37 17.45
N THR A 497 20.16 -16.31 17.92
CA THR A 497 20.16 -16.75 19.33
C THR A 497 21.54 -17.16 19.83
N GLU A 498 22.30 -17.92 19.05
CA GLU A 498 23.62 -18.41 19.47
C GLU A 498 24.63 -17.27 19.63
N GLN A 499 24.66 -16.32 18.69
CA GLN A 499 25.54 -15.15 18.76
C GLN A 499 25.15 -14.22 19.92
N VAL A 500 23.85 -14.05 20.18
CA VAL A 500 23.37 -13.22 21.30
C VAL A 500 23.65 -13.89 22.64
N ALA A 501 23.54 -15.22 22.72
CA ALA A 501 23.80 -16.00 23.93
C ALA A 501 25.30 -16.20 24.23
N GLU A 502 26.21 -15.86 23.31
CA GLU A 502 27.64 -16.03 23.51
C GLU A 502 28.13 -15.27 24.76
N GLY A 503 28.76 -16.01 25.68
CA GLY A 503 29.24 -15.48 26.96
C GLY A 503 28.18 -15.24 28.03
N ARG A 504 26.93 -15.70 27.84
CA ARG A 504 25.80 -15.54 28.77
C ARG A 504 25.26 -16.88 29.28
N GLU A 505 24.66 -16.88 30.46
CA GLU A 505 23.85 -18.01 30.95
C GLU A 505 22.58 -18.10 30.11
N ARG A 506 22.32 -19.27 29.48
CA ARG A 506 21.10 -19.51 28.70
C ARG A 506 20.15 -20.41 29.48
N GLU A 507 18.92 -19.94 29.67
CA GLU A 507 17.80 -20.72 30.18
C GLU A 507 16.78 -20.93 29.06
N LEU A 508 16.43 -22.19 28.77
CA LEU A 508 15.38 -22.53 27.82
C LEU A 508 14.04 -22.65 28.55
N VAL A 509 13.00 -22.05 27.98
CA VAL A 509 11.62 -22.15 28.46
C VAL A 509 10.80 -22.89 27.40
N ASP A 510 10.23 -24.03 27.79
CA ASP A 510 9.49 -24.91 26.90
C ASP A 510 8.13 -24.31 26.49
N ASP A 511 7.37 -23.77 27.46
CA ASP A 511 6.12 -23.06 27.21
C ASP A 511 6.34 -21.54 27.30
N PRO A 512 6.31 -20.79 26.18
CA PRO A 512 6.51 -19.34 26.20
C PRO A 512 5.49 -18.59 27.07
N PHE A 513 4.31 -19.17 27.35
CA PHE A 513 3.31 -18.54 28.22
C PHE A 513 3.71 -18.54 29.71
N ASP A 514 4.63 -19.40 30.14
CA ASP A 514 5.17 -19.39 31.51
C ASP A 514 5.86 -18.04 31.84
N LEU A 515 6.30 -17.31 30.80
CA LEU A 515 6.87 -15.97 30.95
C LEU A 515 5.85 -14.96 31.48
N LEU A 516 4.54 -15.11 31.18
CA LEU A 516 3.49 -14.20 31.66
C LEU A 516 3.35 -14.25 33.18
N ASP A 517 3.45 -15.45 33.76
CA ASP A 517 3.42 -15.63 35.21
C ASP A 517 4.72 -15.18 35.86
N ARG A 518 5.86 -15.57 35.27
CA ARG A 518 7.20 -15.22 35.77
C ARG A 518 7.43 -13.71 35.82
N TYR A 519 6.94 -12.99 34.81
CA TYR A 519 7.15 -11.55 34.65
C TYR A 519 5.85 -10.75 34.81
N ARG A 520 4.88 -11.29 35.57
CA ARG A 520 3.58 -10.64 35.82
C ARG A 520 3.72 -9.19 36.31
N GLU A 521 4.74 -8.90 37.13
CA GLU A 521 5.00 -7.57 37.68
C GLU A 521 5.57 -6.57 36.66
N ALA A 522 5.99 -7.02 35.47
CA ALA A 522 6.44 -6.15 34.40
C ALA A 522 5.28 -5.40 33.72
N ALA A 523 4.04 -5.93 33.83
CA ALA A 523 2.85 -5.36 33.24
C ALA A 523 1.85 -4.86 34.29
N ALA A 524 1.30 -3.67 34.08
CA ALA A 524 0.26 -3.07 34.92
C ALA A 524 -1.16 -3.65 34.63
N GLY A 525 -1.32 -4.37 33.52
CA GLY A 525 -2.57 -5.03 33.10
C GLY A 525 -2.70 -5.11 31.58
N ALA A 526 -3.92 -5.32 31.09
CA ALA A 526 -4.21 -5.45 29.66
C ALA A 526 -4.86 -4.18 29.08
N VAL A 527 -4.56 -3.91 27.80
CA VAL A 527 -5.36 -3.05 26.93
C VAL A 527 -6.02 -3.92 25.87
N LEU A 528 -7.36 -3.91 25.84
CA LEU A 528 -8.12 -4.69 24.86
C LEU A 528 -8.21 -3.94 23.54
N TYR A 529 -7.98 -4.64 22.44
CA TYR A 529 -8.23 -4.16 21.09
C TYR A 529 -9.27 -5.04 20.39
N ASP A 530 -9.80 -4.51 19.30
CA ASP A 530 -10.72 -5.22 18.42
C ASP A 530 -9.92 -5.83 17.24
N PRO A 531 -9.86 -7.17 17.10
CA PRO A 531 -9.14 -7.80 15.99
C PRO A 531 -9.73 -7.42 14.62
N ASP A 532 -11.01 -7.07 14.56
CA ASP A 532 -11.72 -6.70 13.34
C ASP A 532 -11.53 -5.20 12.97
N PHE A 533 -10.83 -4.44 13.82
CA PHE A 533 -10.48 -3.04 13.57
C PHE A 533 -8.95 -2.82 13.61
N PRO A 534 -8.23 -3.08 12.50
CA PRO A 534 -6.77 -2.97 12.39
C PRO A 534 -6.12 -1.67 12.93
N PRO A 535 -6.72 -0.47 12.80
CA PRO A 535 -6.12 0.73 13.40
C PRO A 535 -6.05 0.66 14.94
N GLY A 536 -6.97 -0.07 15.57
CA GLY A 536 -7.09 -0.19 17.02
C GLY A 536 -5.89 -0.88 17.67
N ILE A 537 -5.30 -1.89 17.03
CA ILE A 537 -4.13 -2.58 17.56
C ILE A 537 -2.90 -1.65 17.62
N ASN A 538 -2.70 -0.77 16.63
CA ASN A 538 -1.62 0.22 16.67
C ASN A 538 -1.76 1.18 17.86
N VAL A 539 -3.00 1.56 18.22
CA VAL A 539 -3.26 2.34 19.43
C VAL A 539 -2.96 1.52 20.69
N ALA A 540 -3.36 0.25 20.72
CA ALA A 540 -3.10 -0.66 21.84
C ALA A 540 -1.60 -0.89 22.08
N VAL A 541 -0.80 -1.13 21.03
CA VAL A 541 0.66 -1.29 21.15
C VAL A 541 1.34 0.00 21.61
N SER A 542 0.89 1.15 21.10
CA SER A 542 1.38 2.46 21.59
C SER A 542 1.10 2.64 23.09
N MET A 543 -0.11 2.27 23.54
CA MET A 543 -0.49 2.30 24.95
C MET A 543 0.26 1.27 25.80
N ALA A 544 0.56 0.10 25.25
CA ALA A 544 1.37 -0.93 25.90
C ALA A 544 2.75 -0.39 26.29
N GLY A 545 3.41 0.31 25.36
CA GLY A 545 4.65 1.02 25.64
C GLY A 545 4.48 2.15 26.65
N ALA A 546 3.52 3.05 26.41
CA ALA A 546 3.33 4.26 27.21
C ALA A 546 2.95 4.00 28.69
N ARG A 547 2.10 2.98 28.93
CA ARG A 547 1.43 2.75 30.22
C ARG A 547 1.71 1.38 30.84
N ASP A 548 2.72 0.69 30.33
CA ASP A 548 3.16 -0.62 30.82
C ASP A 548 2.05 -1.69 30.75
N LEU A 549 1.25 -1.68 29.68
CA LEU A 549 0.14 -2.61 29.47
C LEU A 549 0.51 -3.72 28.48
N LEU A 550 -0.27 -4.80 28.47
CA LEU A 550 -0.21 -5.87 27.48
C LEU A 550 -1.37 -5.74 26.48
N PRO A 551 -1.11 -5.62 25.17
CA PRO A 551 -2.15 -5.66 24.15
C PRO A 551 -2.74 -7.06 24.07
N CYS A 552 -4.04 -7.20 24.29
CA CYS A 552 -4.73 -8.50 24.33
C CYS A 552 -6.06 -8.44 23.57
N THR A 553 -6.49 -9.58 23.02
CA THR A 553 -7.93 -9.79 22.82
C THR A 553 -8.59 -10.09 24.17
N ALA A 554 -9.93 -10.04 24.21
CA ALA A 554 -10.66 -10.37 25.43
C ALA A 554 -10.41 -11.83 25.87
N GLU A 555 -10.32 -12.74 24.91
CA GLU A 555 -10.08 -14.17 25.13
C GLU A 555 -8.69 -14.41 25.75
N LEU A 556 -7.65 -13.70 25.28
CA LEU A 556 -6.31 -13.82 25.85
C LEU A 556 -6.22 -13.23 27.26
N ALA A 557 -6.84 -12.07 27.49
CA ALA A 557 -6.88 -11.47 28.82
C ALA A 557 -7.61 -12.38 29.84
N GLU A 558 -8.70 -13.01 29.43
CA GLU A 558 -9.43 -13.99 30.26
C GLU A 558 -8.60 -15.26 30.47
N ARG A 559 -8.04 -15.85 29.40
CA ARG A 559 -7.24 -17.09 29.45
C ARG A 559 -6.08 -17.00 30.43
N PHE A 560 -5.40 -15.86 30.47
CA PHE A 560 -4.20 -15.66 31.31
C PHE A 560 -4.47 -14.86 32.60
N GLY A 561 -5.73 -14.52 32.87
CA GLY A 561 -6.12 -13.78 34.08
C GLY A 561 -5.43 -12.42 34.20
N ILE A 562 -5.30 -11.69 33.08
CA ILE A 562 -4.65 -10.37 33.03
C ILE A 562 -5.72 -9.30 33.29
N PRO A 563 -5.59 -8.46 34.34
CA PRO A 563 -6.59 -7.44 34.65
C PRO A 563 -6.71 -6.41 33.53
N VAL A 564 -7.92 -6.24 32.98
CA VAL A 564 -8.20 -5.22 31.95
C VAL A 564 -8.14 -3.82 32.57
N LYS A 565 -7.28 -2.96 32.01
CA LYS A 565 -7.14 -1.56 32.41
C LYS A 565 -7.78 -0.60 31.43
N GLU A 566 -7.75 -0.95 30.15
CA GLU A 566 -8.29 -0.15 29.06
C GLU A 566 -8.99 -1.08 28.07
N ASP A 567 -10.15 -0.65 27.56
CA ASP A 567 -10.89 -1.38 26.53
C ASP A 567 -11.16 -0.44 25.35
N LEU A 568 -10.49 -0.69 24.22
CA LEU A 568 -10.58 0.15 23.02
C LEU A 568 -11.65 -0.32 22.03
N ARG A 569 -12.29 -1.47 22.27
CA ARG A 569 -13.25 -2.07 21.35
C ARG A 569 -14.47 -1.17 21.16
N GLY A 570 -14.94 -1.07 19.92
CA GLY A 570 -16.11 -0.26 19.56
C GLY A 570 -15.99 1.25 19.81
N ARG A 571 -14.80 1.79 20.12
CA ARG A 571 -14.61 3.24 20.35
C ARG A 571 -14.65 4.06 19.06
N TRP A 572 -14.27 3.47 17.94
CA TRP A 572 -14.14 4.14 16.65
C TRP A 572 -14.59 3.24 15.51
N THR A 573 -15.03 3.85 14.43
CA THR A 573 -15.36 3.18 13.16
C THR A 573 -14.39 3.55 12.04
N THR A 574 -13.56 4.60 12.24
CA THR A 574 -12.62 5.09 11.23
C THR A 574 -11.21 5.23 11.79
N LEU A 575 -10.20 5.04 10.93
CA LEU A 575 -8.79 5.24 11.29
C LEU A 575 -8.50 6.70 11.68
N ALA A 576 -9.11 7.66 10.98
CA ALA A 576 -8.98 9.08 11.29
C ALA A 576 -9.39 9.38 12.74
N ASP A 577 -10.53 8.85 13.19
CA ASP A 577 -11.01 9.12 14.55
C ASP A 577 -10.13 8.43 15.61
N ALA A 578 -9.70 7.20 15.34
CA ALA A 578 -8.79 6.46 16.23
C ALA A 578 -7.45 7.19 16.41
N TYR A 579 -6.81 7.64 15.33
CA TYR A 579 -5.53 8.34 15.42
C TYR A 579 -5.64 9.79 15.85
N ALA A 580 -6.74 10.49 15.54
CA ALA A 580 -6.98 11.82 16.12
C ALA A 580 -7.06 11.72 17.65
N TRP A 581 -7.82 10.75 18.17
CA TRP A 581 -7.91 10.49 19.60
C TRP A 581 -6.55 10.08 20.20
N ALA A 582 -5.86 9.12 19.60
CA ALA A 582 -4.59 8.62 20.10
C ALA A 582 -3.48 9.70 20.07
N SER A 583 -3.52 10.60 19.09
CA SER A 583 -2.61 11.76 18.99
C SER A 583 -2.78 12.76 20.15
N GLU A 584 -3.94 12.78 20.79
CA GLU A 584 -4.24 13.65 21.94
C GLU A 584 -4.05 12.94 23.29
N HIS A 585 -4.33 11.64 23.35
CA HIS A 585 -4.44 10.91 24.62
C HIS A 585 -3.30 9.92 24.88
N VAL A 586 -2.59 9.45 23.85
CA VAL A 586 -1.55 8.42 23.96
C VAL A 586 -0.19 8.97 23.56
N LEU A 587 -0.13 9.67 22.41
CA LEU A 587 1.11 10.26 21.89
C LEU A 587 1.90 11.12 22.92
N PRO A 588 1.28 11.92 23.81
CA PRO A 588 2.02 12.70 24.81
C PRO A 588 2.84 11.86 25.80
N GLU A 589 2.52 10.58 25.96
CA GLU A 589 3.21 9.62 26.83
C GLU A 589 4.25 8.76 26.05
N CYS A 590 4.27 8.87 24.73
CA CYS A 590 5.21 8.17 23.85
C CYS A 590 6.53 8.95 23.70
N THR A 591 7.58 8.25 23.24
CA THR A 591 8.82 8.92 22.82
C THR A 591 8.58 9.79 21.59
N THR A 592 9.37 10.85 21.45
CA THR A 592 9.42 11.68 20.24
C THR A 592 10.71 11.48 19.43
N ASP A 593 11.52 10.48 19.78
CA ASP A 593 12.78 10.18 19.09
C ASP A 593 12.62 9.32 17.83
N VAL A 594 11.52 8.57 17.76
CA VAL A 594 11.18 7.67 16.64
C VAL A 594 9.67 7.48 16.61
N VAL A 595 9.12 7.21 15.42
CA VAL A 595 7.70 6.83 15.22
C VAL A 595 7.64 5.63 14.28
N CYS A 596 6.67 4.73 14.46
CA CYS A 596 6.56 3.50 13.66
C CYS A 596 5.35 3.53 12.73
N HIS A 597 5.61 3.34 11.44
CA HIS A 597 4.60 3.06 10.42
C HIS A 597 4.52 1.56 10.18
N ILE A 598 3.44 0.92 10.59
CA ILE A 598 3.26 -0.53 10.46
C ILE A 598 1.78 -0.90 10.35
N LYS A 599 1.44 -1.77 9.40
CA LYS A 599 0.13 -2.41 9.35
C LYS A 599 0.11 -3.53 10.39
N GLN A 600 -0.71 -3.38 11.43
CA GLN A 600 -1.04 -4.46 12.37
C GLN A 600 -2.48 -4.90 12.09
N GLY A 601 -2.77 -6.21 12.12
CA GLY A 601 -4.09 -6.79 11.79
C GLY A 601 -4.02 -7.85 10.67
N GLU A 602 -5.18 -8.32 10.16
CA GLU A 602 -5.28 -9.47 9.24
C GLU A 602 -4.21 -9.44 8.12
N PRO A 603 -3.23 -10.34 8.20
CA PRO A 603 -2.11 -10.36 7.30
C PRO A 603 -2.47 -11.12 6.02
N LEU A 604 -2.26 -10.48 4.87
CA LEU A 604 -2.53 -11.08 3.55
C LEU A 604 -1.62 -12.29 3.25
N SER A 605 -0.60 -12.54 4.07
CA SER A 605 0.25 -13.72 4.04
C SER A 605 0.82 -14.04 5.43
N PRO A 606 1.17 -15.30 5.73
CA PRO A 606 1.86 -15.67 6.97
C PRO A 606 3.15 -14.87 7.22
N THR A 607 3.91 -14.58 6.16
CA THR A 607 5.12 -13.75 6.22
C THR A 607 4.83 -12.32 6.68
N ALA A 608 3.76 -11.70 6.17
CA ALA A 608 3.34 -10.36 6.59
C ALA A 608 2.86 -10.35 8.06
N ALA A 609 2.26 -11.44 8.53
CA ALA A 609 1.86 -11.62 9.93
C ALA A 609 3.08 -11.53 10.85
N GLU A 610 4.10 -12.33 10.56
CA GLU A 610 5.32 -12.42 11.35
C GLU A 610 6.10 -11.10 11.31
N MET A 611 6.20 -10.45 10.15
CA MET A 611 6.86 -9.14 10.02
C MET A 611 6.19 -8.07 10.88
N SER A 612 4.85 -8.02 10.89
CA SER A 612 4.10 -7.02 11.67
C SER A 612 4.25 -7.20 13.19
N ALA A 613 4.23 -8.46 13.66
CA ALA A 613 4.36 -8.76 15.09
C ALA A 613 5.79 -8.55 15.60
N SER A 614 6.79 -8.79 14.75
CA SER A 614 8.20 -8.82 15.13
C SER A 614 8.69 -7.55 15.82
N MET A 615 8.20 -6.37 15.43
CA MET A 615 8.66 -5.10 16.00
C MET A 615 8.14 -4.78 17.40
N VAL A 616 7.10 -5.46 17.88
CA VAL A 616 6.36 -5.03 19.09
C VAL A 616 7.26 -4.92 20.33
N ASP A 617 8.27 -5.77 20.46
CA ASP A 617 9.21 -5.69 21.58
C ASP A 617 9.97 -4.35 21.60
N TYR A 618 10.43 -3.89 20.44
CA TYR A 618 11.11 -2.61 20.28
C TYR A 618 10.17 -1.41 20.44
N LEU A 619 8.94 -1.52 19.93
CA LEU A 619 7.94 -0.47 20.08
C LEU A 619 7.59 -0.26 21.55
N VAL A 620 7.39 -1.36 22.28
CA VAL A 620 7.07 -1.32 23.70
C VAL A 620 8.27 -0.84 24.51
N VAL A 621 9.48 -1.41 24.35
CA VAL A 621 10.63 -1.04 25.18
C VAL A 621 10.95 0.47 25.11
N HIS A 622 10.80 1.09 23.93
CA HIS A 622 11.08 2.51 23.69
C HIS A 622 9.86 3.44 23.71
N ARG A 623 8.66 2.94 24.02
CA ARG A 623 7.40 3.72 24.04
C ARG A 623 7.12 4.40 22.69
N VAL A 624 7.36 3.68 21.59
CA VAL A 624 7.17 4.20 20.23
C VAL A 624 5.69 4.24 19.90
N PHE A 625 5.21 5.37 19.38
CA PHE A 625 3.87 5.43 18.81
C PHE A 625 3.84 4.71 17.46
N SER A 626 2.90 3.80 17.29
CA SER A 626 2.66 3.08 16.04
C SER A 626 1.41 3.58 15.34
N PHE A 627 1.49 3.74 14.02
CA PHE A 627 0.39 4.12 13.14
C PHE A 627 0.51 3.39 11.80
N HIS A 628 -0.46 3.56 10.92
CA HIS A 628 -0.47 2.99 9.57
C HIS A 628 -1.01 4.02 8.59
N LEU A 629 -0.52 4.00 7.35
CA LEU A 629 -1.04 4.70 6.20
C LEU A 629 -1.69 3.70 5.21
N ASN A 630 -2.82 4.05 4.62
CA ASN A 630 -3.58 3.29 3.64
C ASN A 630 -3.81 4.17 2.39
N ARG A 631 -3.61 3.67 1.16
CA ARG A 631 -3.79 4.48 -0.08
C ARG A 631 -5.25 4.77 -0.32
N ALA A 632 -6.11 3.99 0.32
CA ALA A 632 -7.55 4.12 0.32
C ALA A 632 -8.07 5.41 1.01
N TYR A 633 -7.19 6.36 1.34
CA TYR A 633 -7.57 7.39 2.29
C TYR A 633 -8.41 8.50 1.73
N SER A 634 -9.43 8.77 2.53
CA SER A 634 -10.02 10.09 2.60
C SER A 634 -8.94 11.15 2.89
N ARG A 635 -9.04 12.32 2.27
CA ARG A 635 -8.35 13.57 2.60
C ARG A 635 -8.27 13.79 4.12
N ARG A 636 -9.29 13.38 4.89
CA ARG A 636 -9.31 13.46 6.36
C ARG A 636 -8.26 12.57 7.02
N GLU A 637 -8.15 11.31 6.62
CA GLU A 637 -7.18 10.37 7.23
C GLU A 637 -5.74 10.83 6.97
N ARG A 638 -5.44 11.25 5.74
CA ARG A 638 -4.14 11.86 5.40
C ARG A 638 -3.84 13.07 6.30
N GLN A 639 -4.81 13.98 6.46
CA GLN A 639 -4.63 15.16 7.31
C GLN A 639 -4.39 14.81 8.79
N VAL A 640 -5.08 13.81 9.32
CA VAL A 640 -4.87 13.37 10.71
C VAL A 640 -3.48 12.80 10.90
N VAL A 641 -3.01 11.95 9.98
CA VAL A 641 -1.68 11.34 10.09
C VAL A 641 -0.57 12.37 9.87
N GLU A 642 -0.72 13.27 8.89
CA GLU A 642 0.25 14.37 8.71
C GLU A 642 0.30 15.29 9.93
N ALA A 643 -0.85 15.65 10.51
CA ALA A 643 -0.91 16.45 11.73
C ALA A 643 -0.28 15.71 12.93
N LEU A 644 -0.43 14.38 13.01
CA LEU A 644 0.22 13.54 14.01
C LEU A 644 1.74 13.56 13.83
N LEU A 645 2.22 13.31 12.61
CA LEU A 645 3.65 13.32 12.29
C LEU A 645 4.26 14.71 12.51
N ALA A 646 3.55 15.79 12.20
CA ALA A 646 4.01 17.15 12.43
C ALA A 646 4.26 17.49 13.90
N LYS A 647 3.68 16.75 14.86
CA LYS A 647 3.97 16.91 16.30
C LYS A 647 5.37 16.40 16.69
N TYR A 648 5.99 15.56 15.87
CA TYR A 648 7.35 15.07 16.11
C TYR A 648 8.39 16.11 15.67
N PRO A 649 9.52 16.20 16.38
CA PRO A 649 10.70 16.95 15.93
C PRO A 649 11.03 16.69 14.46
N ALA A 650 11.56 17.72 13.79
CA ALA A 650 12.18 17.56 12.49
C ALA A 650 13.26 16.46 12.55
N GLN A 651 13.45 15.75 11.44
CA GLN A 651 14.41 14.66 11.29
C GLN A 651 14.15 13.44 12.20
N THR A 652 12.98 13.34 12.82
CA THR A 652 12.57 12.10 13.51
C THR A 652 12.44 10.96 12.50
N PRO A 653 13.17 9.84 12.67
CA PRO A 653 13.03 8.69 11.80
C PRO A 653 11.64 8.08 11.92
N VAL A 654 11.09 7.73 10.77
CA VAL A 654 9.92 6.83 10.68
C VAL A 654 10.45 5.43 10.42
N ILE A 655 10.16 4.48 11.30
CA ILE A 655 10.55 3.07 11.13
C ILE A 655 9.36 2.22 10.71
N GLY A 656 9.61 1.00 10.24
CA GLY A 656 8.58 -0.02 10.01
C GLY A 656 8.49 -0.50 8.58
N TYR A 657 7.27 -0.75 8.08
CA TYR A 657 6.98 -1.43 6.81
C TYR A 657 6.06 -0.59 5.92
N PHE A 658 6.25 -0.65 4.60
CA PHE A 658 5.52 0.18 3.64
C PHE A 658 4.10 -0.33 3.25
N GLY A 659 3.85 -1.65 3.18
CA GLY A 659 2.54 -2.23 2.76
C GLY A 659 2.32 -2.36 1.24
N PRO A 660 1.57 -3.39 0.78
CA PRO A 660 1.93 -4.80 0.74
C PRO A 660 2.75 -5.20 -0.50
N GLU A 661 3.30 -6.40 -0.40
CA GLU A 661 3.93 -7.22 -1.43
C GLU A 661 2.91 -7.90 -2.40
N PRO A 662 3.34 -8.68 -3.43
CA PRO A 662 2.67 -8.77 -4.73
C PRO A 662 1.29 -9.45 -4.70
N GLY A 663 0.30 -8.77 -5.26
CA GLY A 663 -1.10 -9.24 -5.28
C GLY A 663 -2.13 -8.12 -5.45
N GLY A 664 -1.71 -6.85 -5.42
CA GLY A 664 -2.46 -5.77 -6.04
C GLY A 664 -3.86 -5.56 -5.46
N ALA A 665 -4.01 -5.47 -4.14
CA ALA A 665 -5.15 -4.70 -3.64
C ALA A 665 -4.88 -3.24 -4.08
N PRO A 666 -5.67 -2.65 -4.99
CA PRO A 666 -5.37 -1.35 -5.61
C PRO A 666 -5.35 -0.17 -4.61
N ASN A 667 -5.71 -0.44 -3.35
CA ASN A 667 -6.07 0.55 -2.34
C ASN A 667 -5.09 0.63 -1.16
N LEU A 668 -3.92 -0.02 -1.13
CA LEU A 668 -2.95 0.09 -0.01
C LEU A 668 -1.78 1.04 -0.31
N THR A 669 -1.27 1.78 0.71
CA THR A 669 -0.16 2.75 0.55
C THR A 669 1.07 1.99 0.12
N ASN A 670 1.66 2.38 -1.02
CA ASN A 670 2.90 1.80 -1.47
C ASN A 670 4.08 2.56 -0.85
N GLU A 671 5.28 2.00 -0.99
CA GLU A 671 6.54 2.63 -0.60
C GLU A 671 6.64 4.10 -1.01
N TRP A 672 6.26 4.41 -2.26
CA TRP A 672 6.43 5.74 -2.82
C TRP A 672 5.62 6.81 -2.08
N ASP A 673 4.36 6.49 -1.77
CA ASP A 673 3.42 7.37 -1.08
C ASP A 673 3.87 7.61 0.38
N CYS A 674 4.32 6.56 1.08
CA CYS A 674 4.86 6.66 2.43
C CYS A 674 6.08 7.59 2.49
N VAL A 675 7.02 7.41 1.56
CA VAL A 675 8.26 8.19 1.52
C VAL A 675 7.99 9.63 1.12
N ASP A 676 7.05 9.90 0.21
CA ASP A 676 6.63 11.27 -0.14
C ASP A 676 6.07 12.02 1.08
N ILE A 677 5.09 11.42 1.77
CA ILE A 677 4.42 12.05 2.92
C ILE A 677 5.42 12.35 4.04
N THR A 678 6.27 11.37 4.38
CA THR A 678 7.25 11.53 5.46
C THR A 678 8.36 12.52 5.09
N SER A 679 8.82 12.52 3.84
CA SER A 679 9.80 13.49 3.33
C SER A 679 9.27 14.90 3.38
N ARG A 680 8.03 15.14 2.93
CA ARG A 680 7.37 16.45 3.01
C ARG A 680 7.29 17.02 4.42
N LEU A 681 7.22 16.16 5.43
CA LEU A 681 7.23 16.52 6.85
C LEU A 681 8.64 16.54 7.48
N GLY A 682 9.68 16.43 6.65
CA GLY A 682 11.09 16.48 7.06
C GLY A 682 11.49 15.28 7.91
N LYS A 683 11.03 14.08 7.54
CA LYS A 683 11.29 12.83 8.29
C LYS A 683 11.86 11.76 7.37
N PRO A 684 13.05 11.21 7.66
CA PRO A 684 13.59 10.09 6.89
C PRO A 684 12.89 8.78 7.29
N PHE A 685 12.67 7.88 6.34
CA PHE A 685 12.14 6.55 6.59
C PHE A 685 13.27 5.53 6.71
N ILE A 686 13.17 4.59 7.64
CA ILE A 686 14.12 3.49 7.82
C ILE A 686 13.31 2.19 7.87
N PHE A 687 13.32 1.44 6.77
CA PHE A 687 12.57 0.19 6.71
C PHE A 687 13.19 -0.85 7.65
N THR A 688 12.43 -1.34 8.62
CA THR A 688 12.91 -2.37 9.57
C THR A 688 11.72 -3.17 10.10
N VAL A 689 11.81 -4.49 10.07
CA VAL A 689 10.77 -5.43 10.57
C VAL A 689 11.44 -6.65 11.20
N ASN A 690 12.30 -6.41 12.19
CA ASN A 690 13.06 -7.44 12.87
C ASN A 690 12.51 -7.67 14.28
N GLY A 691 12.58 -8.93 14.73
CA GLY A 691 12.29 -9.31 16.11
C GLY A 691 13.48 -9.07 17.04
N ASN A 692 13.23 -9.16 18.34
CA ASN A 692 14.28 -9.14 19.38
C ASN A 692 15.15 -7.87 19.40
N LEU A 693 14.70 -6.78 18.78
CA LEU A 693 15.43 -5.52 18.73
C LEU A 693 15.54 -4.87 20.12
N SER A 694 14.67 -5.21 21.07
CA SER A 694 14.82 -4.85 22.49
C SER A 694 16.07 -5.45 23.16
N VAL A 695 16.67 -6.50 22.57
CA VAL A 695 17.95 -7.07 23.00
C VAL A 695 19.08 -6.60 22.09
N HIS A 696 18.91 -6.69 20.76
CA HIS A 696 19.94 -6.33 19.79
C HIS A 696 20.40 -4.87 19.93
N SER A 697 19.48 -3.94 20.14
CA SER A 697 19.83 -2.52 20.30
C SER A 697 20.59 -2.20 21.59
N GLY A 698 20.63 -3.15 22.55
CA GLY A 698 21.38 -3.00 23.80
C GLY A 698 22.89 -3.17 23.65
N PHE A 699 23.35 -3.82 22.59
CA PHE A 699 24.78 -4.00 22.34
C PHE A 699 25.46 -2.66 21.98
N PRO A 700 26.76 -2.48 22.26
CA PRO A 700 27.49 -1.28 21.90
C PRO A 700 27.38 -0.97 20.41
N SER A 701 27.20 0.32 20.06
CA SER A 701 27.11 0.71 18.65
C SER A 701 28.42 0.40 17.94
N LEU A 702 28.30 -0.09 16.71
CA LEU A 702 29.46 -0.42 15.90
C LEU A 702 29.97 0.84 15.18
N HIS A 703 31.29 1.02 15.18
CA HIS A 703 31.95 1.92 14.23
C HIS A 703 32.38 1.06 13.04
N GLY A 704 31.75 1.30 11.89
CA GLY A 704 32.03 0.56 10.67
C GLY A 704 33.47 0.82 10.24
N ARG A 705 34.22 -0.25 9.93
CA ARG A 705 35.59 -0.14 9.43
C ARG A 705 35.70 -0.83 8.09
N GLN A 706 35.70 -0.03 7.03
CA GLN A 706 35.86 -0.52 5.67
C GLN A 706 37.35 -0.63 5.30
N THR A 707 37.74 -1.76 4.72
CA THR A 707 39.11 -1.95 4.26
C THR A 707 39.40 -1.03 3.07
N ARG A 708 40.33 -0.09 3.28
CA ARG A 708 40.83 0.74 2.18
C ARG A 708 41.72 -0.11 1.27
N ARG A 709 41.53 0.03 -0.03
CA ARG A 709 42.41 -0.52 -1.07
C ARG A 709 42.63 0.58 -2.11
N GLU A 710 43.85 0.64 -2.61
CA GLU A 710 44.22 1.59 -3.66
C GLU A 710 43.60 1.16 -4.99
N PRO A 711 43.13 2.11 -5.82
CA PRO A 711 42.57 1.80 -7.12
C PRO A 711 43.64 1.21 -8.03
N PRO A 712 43.24 0.47 -9.08
CA PRO A 712 44.19 0.12 -10.13
C PRO A 712 44.82 1.40 -10.72
N ARG A 713 46.00 1.26 -11.34
CA ARG A 713 46.64 2.39 -12.01
C ARG A 713 45.71 2.92 -13.10
N TYR A 714 45.45 4.23 -13.09
CA TYR A 714 44.68 4.88 -14.14
C TYR A 714 45.35 4.71 -15.51
N ASP A 715 44.53 4.29 -16.47
CA ASP A 715 44.83 4.09 -17.88
C ASP A 715 43.70 4.73 -18.71
N PRO A 716 44.00 5.76 -19.54
CA PRO A 716 43.01 6.46 -20.34
C PRO A 716 42.41 5.60 -21.47
N SER A 717 42.96 4.42 -21.76
CA SER A 717 42.39 3.52 -22.78
C SER A 717 41.30 2.59 -22.25
N LYS A 718 40.92 2.69 -20.97
CA LYS A 718 40.07 1.72 -20.28
C LYS A 718 38.67 2.24 -19.98
N VAL A 719 37.74 1.30 -19.82
CA VAL A 719 36.40 1.54 -19.29
C VAL A 719 36.33 0.94 -17.89
N TYR A 720 36.01 1.76 -16.90
CA TYR A 720 35.91 1.32 -15.50
C TYR A 720 34.44 1.12 -15.13
N VAL A 721 34.13 -0.01 -14.50
CA VAL A 721 32.76 -0.38 -14.13
C VAL A 721 32.71 -0.70 -12.64
N ALA A 722 31.87 0.00 -11.89
CA ALA A 722 31.53 -0.38 -10.51
C ALA A 722 30.16 -1.04 -10.46
N PHE A 723 30.11 -2.26 -9.92
CA PHE A 723 28.85 -2.96 -9.66
C PHE A 723 28.33 -2.58 -8.28
N TYR A 724 27.03 -2.23 -8.20
CA TYR A 724 26.38 -1.78 -6.98
C TYR A 724 25.01 -2.47 -6.82
N LEU A 725 24.80 -3.13 -5.68
CA LEU A 725 23.56 -3.83 -5.33
C LEU A 725 22.72 -3.00 -4.34
N SER A 726 21.44 -2.81 -4.66
CA SER A 726 20.48 -1.98 -3.91
C SER A 726 19.84 -2.67 -2.69
N ASP A 727 18.74 -2.11 -2.16
CA ASP A 727 17.83 -2.68 -1.14
C ASP A 727 18.47 -3.06 0.21
N GLY A 728 19.71 -2.64 0.42
CA GLY A 728 20.37 -2.67 1.71
C GLY A 728 20.19 -1.40 2.53
N ASP A 729 19.25 -0.51 2.19
CA ASP A 729 18.81 0.60 3.07
C ASP A 729 18.03 0.11 4.30
N SER A 730 17.68 -1.18 4.33
CA SER A 730 17.01 -1.81 5.46
C SER A 730 17.94 -2.64 6.35
N PRO A 731 17.90 -2.47 7.68
CA PRO A 731 18.46 -3.45 8.62
C PRO A 731 17.87 -4.86 8.47
N THR A 732 16.62 -4.99 8.01
CA THR A 732 15.95 -6.28 7.73
C THR A 732 16.68 -7.09 6.68
N THR A 733 17.20 -6.47 5.62
CA THR A 733 17.93 -7.17 4.55
C THR A 733 19.09 -7.97 5.14
N TYR A 734 19.86 -7.34 6.03
CA TYR A 734 21.00 -7.96 6.72
C TYR A 734 20.59 -8.88 7.88
N TYR A 735 19.45 -8.62 8.52
CA TYR A 735 18.96 -9.46 9.62
C TYR A 735 18.44 -10.82 9.13
N ASN A 736 17.69 -10.82 8.02
CA ASN A 736 16.94 -11.98 7.53
C ASN A 736 17.56 -12.66 6.30
N THR A 737 18.42 -11.99 5.53
CA THR A 737 18.92 -12.55 4.26
C THR A 737 20.44 -12.70 4.22
N ALA A 738 20.89 -13.95 4.12
CA ALA A 738 22.30 -14.29 3.95
C ALA A 738 22.61 -14.93 2.58
N CYS A 739 21.59 -15.17 1.73
CA CYS A 739 21.77 -15.96 0.51
C CYS A 739 22.75 -15.32 -0.48
N ARG A 740 22.57 -14.05 -0.87
CA ARG A 740 23.48 -13.37 -1.81
C ARG A 740 24.83 -13.03 -1.17
N TRP A 741 24.87 -12.77 0.14
CA TRP A 741 26.13 -12.57 0.86
C TRP A 741 26.99 -13.85 0.90
N ASN A 742 26.37 -15.02 0.97
CA ASN A 742 27.08 -16.30 1.01
C ASN A 742 27.36 -16.90 -0.37
N ASP A 743 27.14 -16.14 -1.44
CA ASP A 743 27.41 -16.59 -2.80
C ASP A 743 28.90 -16.98 -3.00
N ALA A 744 29.14 -18.10 -3.66
CA ALA A 744 30.49 -18.62 -3.89
C ALA A 744 31.34 -17.72 -4.81
N ALA A 745 30.73 -16.85 -5.62
CA ALA A 745 31.40 -15.85 -6.46
C ALA A 745 31.83 -14.61 -5.67
N ARG A 746 31.29 -14.37 -4.45
CA ARG A 746 31.75 -13.29 -3.58
C ARG A 746 33.25 -13.45 -3.28
N GLY A 747 33.97 -12.33 -3.29
CA GLY A 747 35.42 -12.32 -3.13
C GLY A 747 36.22 -12.63 -4.41
N ARG A 748 35.56 -12.96 -5.53
CA ARG A 748 36.17 -13.02 -6.87
C ARG A 748 35.88 -11.79 -7.73
N VAL A 749 34.87 -11.01 -7.38
CA VAL A 749 34.41 -9.82 -8.11
C VAL A 749 34.25 -8.62 -7.15
N PRO A 750 34.54 -7.38 -7.59
CA PRO A 750 34.30 -6.19 -6.78
C PRO A 750 32.81 -5.83 -6.76
N ILE A 751 32.25 -5.67 -5.56
CA ILE A 751 30.82 -5.38 -5.37
C ILE A 751 30.63 -4.29 -4.32
N GLY A 752 29.82 -3.29 -4.69
CA GLY A 752 29.21 -2.34 -3.77
C GLY A 752 27.93 -2.89 -3.19
N TRP A 753 27.82 -2.95 -1.86
CA TRP A 753 26.63 -3.36 -1.13
C TRP A 753 25.98 -2.15 -0.49
N SER A 754 24.74 -1.82 -0.86
CA SER A 754 23.93 -0.85 -0.12
C SER A 754 23.82 -1.26 1.34
N PHE A 755 24.02 -0.36 2.32
CA PHE A 755 23.92 -0.73 3.74
C PHE A 755 23.35 0.40 4.62
N PRO A 756 22.54 0.10 5.66
CA PRO A 756 21.89 1.12 6.49
C PRO A 756 22.77 1.54 7.67
N VAL A 757 22.94 2.85 7.87
CA VAL A 757 23.65 3.34 9.07
C VAL A 757 22.91 3.00 10.37
N ALA A 758 21.59 2.82 10.32
CA ALA A 758 20.78 2.40 11.45
C ALA A 758 21.16 1.02 12.00
N ALA A 759 21.61 0.10 11.15
CA ALA A 759 22.02 -1.25 11.57
C ALA A 759 23.19 -1.24 12.57
N LEU A 760 24.03 -0.20 12.53
CA LEU A 760 25.12 0.00 13.49
C LEU A 760 24.64 0.28 14.92
N ASP A 761 23.37 0.69 15.09
CA ASP A 761 22.76 0.99 16.39
C ASP A 761 21.74 -0.07 16.82
N VAL A 762 20.86 -0.51 15.91
CA VAL A 762 19.73 -1.39 16.29
C VAL A 762 20.04 -2.88 16.21
N CYS A 763 21.00 -3.29 15.40
CA CYS A 763 21.45 -4.67 15.28
C CYS A 763 22.98 -4.77 15.08
N PRO A 764 23.79 -4.22 16.00
CA PRO A 764 25.24 -4.11 15.82
C PRO A 764 25.95 -5.46 15.69
N LEU A 765 25.44 -6.55 16.30
CA LEU A 765 26.02 -7.89 16.10
C LEU A 765 25.81 -8.39 14.67
N VAL A 766 24.64 -8.09 14.08
CA VAL A 766 24.37 -8.37 12.67
C VAL A 766 25.35 -7.58 11.82
N ALA A 767 25.44 -6.26 12.02
CA ALA A 767 26.40 -5.43 11.31
C ALA A 767 27.85 -5.92 11.46
N GLN A 768 28.25 -6.34 12.66
CA GLN A 768 29.59 -6.84 12.96
C GLN A 768 29.94 -8.06 12.13
N ARG A 769 29.00 -8.98 11.90
CA ARG A 769 29.19 -10.13 11.02
C ARG A 769 29.58 -9.69 9.62
N TYR A 770 28.80 -8.81 9.00
CA TYR A 770 29.04 -8.37 7.62
C TYR A 770 30.36 -7.60 7.48
N TYR A 771 30.69 -6.73 8.43
CA TYR A 771 31.99 -6.04 8.44
C TYR A 771 33.16 -7.01 8.69
N GLY A 772 32.98 -8.02 9.54
CA GLY A 772 34.02 -9.01 9.85
C GLY A 772 34.25 -10.03 8.72
N GLU A 773 33.22 -10.35 7.94
CA GLU A 773 33.26 -11.30 6.83
C GLU A 773 33.53 -10.65 5.45
N ALA A 774 33.58 -9.32 5.38
CA ALA A 774 33.83 -8.58 4.14
C ALA A 774 35.21 -8.93 3.55
N THR A 775 35.23 -9.31 2.27
CA THR A 775 36.47 -9.53 1.53
C THR A 775 37.08 -8.19 1.09
N PRO A 776 38.35 -8.15 0.64
CA PRO A 776 38.93 -6.93 0.07
C PRO A 776 38.20 -6.37 -1.17
N LEU A 777 37.33 -7.17 -1.80
CA LEU A 777 36.53 -6.77 -2.97
C LEU A 777 35.12 -6.29 -2.61
N ASP A 778 34.69 -6.45 -1.35
CA ASP A 778 33.43 -5.90 -0.86
C ASP A 778 33.62 -4.43 -0.44
N GLU A 779 32.64 -3.60 -0.78
CA GLU A 779 32.53 -2.22 -0.30
C GLU A 779 31.09 -1.92 0.10
N PHE A 780 30.86 -1.43 1.32
CA PHE A 780 29.57 -0.93 1.73
C PHE A 780 29.38 0.52 1.26
N VAL A 781 28.28 0.75 0.55
CA VAL A 781 27.81 2.07 0.09
C VAL A 781 26.72 2.53 1.05
N MET A 782 26.69 3.81 1.38
CA MET A 782 25.61 4.36 2.20
C MET A 782 24.32 4.39 1.38
N ALA A 783 23.33 3.66 1.87
CA ALA A 783 22.10 3.37 1.15
C ALA A 783 21.21 4.60 0.91
N CYS A 784 20.19 4.45 0.04
CA CYS A 784 19.30 5.55 -0.31
C CYS A 784 18.51 6.07 0.90
N SER A 785 18.43 7.38 1.15
CA SER A 785 19.10 8.52 0.50
C SER A 785 20.11 9.15 1.46
N GLY A 786 20.84 8.35 2.24
CA GLY A 786 21.73 8.80 3.31
C GLY A 786 21.38 8.15 4.66
N LEU A 787 21.04 8.97 5.66
CA LEU A 787 20.69 8.48 7.01
C LEU A 787 19.47 7.53 7.02
N GLY A 788 18.55 7.76 6.08
CA GLY A 788 17.37 6.95 5.81
C GLY A 788 16.79 7.36 4.45
N TYR A 789 15.80 6.64 3.99
CA TYR A 789 15.16 6.87 2.71
C TYR A 789 14.26 8.11 2.76
N CYS A 790 14.49 9.04 1.83
CA CYS A 790 13.69 10.24 1.67
C CYS A 790 13.76 10.78 0.24
N TYR A 791 12.83 11.67 -0.09
CA TYR A 791 12.79 12.48 -1.30
C TYR A 791 13.36 13.87 -1.03
N PRO A 792 14.63 14.12 -1.37
CA PRO A 792 15.31 15.34 -0.98
C PRO A 792 14.71 16.59 -1.64
N GLN A 793 14.08 16.47 -2.82
CA GLN A 793 13.46 17.61 -3.50
C GLN A 793 12.24 18.19 -2.77
N VAL A 794 11.55 17.39 -1.96
CA VAL A 794 10.36 17.82 -1.19
C VAL A 794 10.61 17.79 0.31
N TYR A 795 11.86 17.60 0.75
CA TYR A 795 12.17 17.35 2.14
C TYR A 795 11.86 18.58 3.01
N GLY A 796 10.89 18.43 3.91
CA GLY A 796 10.41 19.51 4.78
C GLY A 796 9.48 20.51 4.11
N SER A 797 9.05 20.30 2.85
CA SER A 797 8.25 21.28 2.09
C SER A 797 6.90 21.65 2.73
N ARG A 798 6.46 20.91 3.76
CA ARG A 798 5.22 21.13 4.50
C ARG A 798 5.47 21.56 5.95
N ILE A 799 6.67 22.00 6.28
CA ILE A 799 7.04 22.52 7.59
C ILE A 799 7.40 24.00 7.46
N GLU A 800 6.99 24.83 8.41
CA GLU A 800 7.37 26.24 8.47
C GLU A 800 8.90 26.39 8.45
N GLY A 801 9.44 27.13 7.47
CA GLY A 801 10.89 27.28 7.28
C GLY A 801 11.60 25.98 6.82
N GLY A 802 10.85 25.05 6.24
CA GLY A 802 11.29 23.70 5.90
C GLY A 802 12.47 23.58 4.93
N ASP A 803 12.73 24.59 4.09
CA ASP A 803 13.84 24.59 3.12
C ASP A 803 15.21 24.35 3.77
N ALA A 804 15.37 24.72 5.05
CA ALA A 804 16.59 24.51 5.83
C ALA A 804 16.73 23.08 6.38
N LEU A 805 15.66 22.30 6.47
CA LEU A 805 15.67 20.97 7.09
C LEU A 805 16.51 19.95 6.30
N LEU A 806 16.61 20.12 4.98
CA LEU A 806 17.49 19.26 4.17
C LEU A 806 18.97 19.42 4.57
N GLY A 807 19.39 20.63 4.96
CA GLY A 807 20.76 20.86 5.46
C GLY A 807 21.03 20.10 6.77
N GLY A 808 20.02 20.01 7.65
CA GLY A 808 20.10 19.14 8.82
C GLY A 808 20.25 17.67 8.43
N PHE A 809 19.46 17.20 7.47
CA PHE A 809 19.54 15.81 6.98
C PHE A 809 20.93 15.49 6.40
N PHE A 810 21.55 16.43 5.70
CA PHE A 810 22.94 16.31 5.23
C PHE A 810 23.94 16.25 6.38
N ALA A 811 23.78 17.07 7.42
CA ALA A 811 24.64 17.02 8.60
C ALA A 811 24.55 15.67 9.33
N ASP A 812 23.35 15.08 9.42
CA ASP A 812 23.17 13.76 10.05
C ASP A 812 23.73 12.65 9.15
N THR A 813 23.54 12.77 7.84
CA THR A 813 24.14 11.87 6.85
C THR A 813 25.66 11.90 6.95
N ALA A 814 26.28 13.09 7.07
CA ALA A 814 27.73 13.23 7.25
C ALA A 814 28.25 12.52 8.50
N ARG A 815 27.54 12.61 9.63
CA ARG A 815 27.89 11.83 10.84
C ARG A 815 27.77 10.32 10.60
N GLY A 816 26.75 9.90 9.85
CA GLY A 816 26.58 8.50 9.46
C GLY A 816 27.69 7.98 8.53
N VAL A 817 28.12 8.79 7.56
CA VAL A 817 29.26 8.54 6.65
C VAL A 817 30.52 8.28 7.45
N GLU A 818 30.85 9.19 8.38
CA GLU A 818 32.01 9.06 9.27
C GLU A 818 31.93 7.78 10.12
N ARG A 819 30.80 7.56 10.79
CA ARG A 819 30.61 6.42 11.71
C ARG A 819 30.62 5.07 11.00
N ALA A 820 30.10 5.00 9.78
CA ALA A 820 30.11 3.78 8.98
C ALA A 820 31.46 3.51 8.30
N GLY A 821 32.38 4.48 8.31
CA GLY A 821 33.65 4.41 7.60
C GLY A 821 33.47 4.39 6.08
N ARG A 822 32.45 5.09 5.58
CA ARG A 822 32.04 5.08 4.17
C ARG A 822 32.27 6.43 3.53
N SER A 823 32.27 6.45 2.20
CA SER A 823 32.45 7.70 1.45
C SER A 823 31.66 7.75 0.15
N VAL A 824 30.78 6.78 -0.11
CA VAL A 824 29.87 6.82 -1.26
C VAL A 824 28.45 6.78 -0.74
N VAL A 825 27.61 7.71 -1.21
CA VAL A 825 26.17 7.76 -0.88
C VAL A 825 25.38 7.49 -2.16
N HIS A 826 24.39 6.60 -2.07
CA HIS A 826 23.38 6.41 -3.09
C HIS A 826 22.19 7.32 -2.82
N VAL A 827 21.67 7.98 -3.84
CA VAL A 827 20.52 8.90 -3.73
C VAL A 827 19.44 8.49 -4.71
N HIS A 828 18.21 8.36 -4.22
CA HIS A 828 17.06 8.00 -5.01
C HIS A 828 15.82 8.81 -4.63
N GLN A 829 15.02 9.14 -5.64
CA GLN A 829 13.65 9.61 -5.51
C GLN A 829 12.81 9.12 -6.71
N GLN A 830 11.52 8.90 -6.49
CA GLN A 830 10.56 8.62 -7.56
C GLN A 830 10.57 9.75 -8.62
N GLY A 831 10.66 9.38 -9.90
CA GLY A 831 10.75 10.34 -11.00
C GLY A 831 12.15 10.94 -11.19
N GLY A 832 13.15 10.46 -10.46
CA GLY A 832 14.55 10.87 -10.59
C GLY A 832 14.97 12.00 -9.65
N THR A 833 16.26 12.10 -9.38
CA THR A 833 16.84 13.19 -8.58
C THR A 833 17.40 14.30 -9.47
N THR A 834 17.06 15.55 -9.17
CA THR A 834 17.54 16.69 -9.98
C THR A 834 19.03 16.96 -9.76
N ASP A 835 19.73 17.41 -10.80
CA ASP A 835 21.16 17.76 -10.71
C ASP A 835 21.42 18.83 -9.66
N ALA A 836 20.49 19.77 -9.46
CA ALA A 836 20.58 20.77 -8.40
C ALA A 836 20.65 20.12 -7.01
N THR A 837 19.83 19.10 -6.78
CA THR A 837 19.80 18.37 -5.51
C THR A 837 21.05 17.50 -5.35
N LEU A 838 21.47 16.80 -6.41
CA LEU A 838 22.69 15.99 -6.41
C LEU A 838 23.95 16.85 -6.13
N ARG A 839 24.02 18.07 -6.68
CA ARG A 839 25.09 19.02 -6.37
C ARG A 839 25.14 19.34 -4.88
N ARG A 840 23.98 19.54 -4.24
CA ARG A 840 23.93 19.80 -2.79
C ARG A 840 24.45 18.63 -1.97
N TYR A 841 24.10 17.38 -2.29
CA TYR A 841 24.71 16.20 -1.64
C TYR A 841 26.23 16.24 -1.73
N ALA A 842 26.75 16.47 -2.93
CA ALA A 842 28.19 16.50 -3.21
C ALA A 842 28.93 17.65 -2.49
N THR A 843 28.29 18.81 -2.27
CA THR A 843 28.94 19.99 -1.68
C THR A 843 28.66 20.22 -0.19
N GLU A 844 27.52 19.75 0.32
CA GLU A 844 27.07 20.01 1.70
C GLU A 844 27.34 18.84 2.66
N ILE A 845 27.65 17.64 2.15
CA ILE A 845 28.03 16.47 2.97
C ILE A 845 29.55 16.30 2.94
N PRO A 846 30.30 16.69 3.98
CA PRO A 846 31.74 16.53 4.02
C PRO A 846 32.14 15.05 4.06
N GLY A 847 33.30 14.73 3.47
CA GLY A 847 33.89 13.39 3.50
C GLY A 847 33.42 12.44 2.40
N LEU A 848 32.50 12.87 1.52
CA LEU A 848 32.12 12.07 0.35
C LEU A 848 33.26 11.99 -0.68
N ARG A 849 33.37 10.80 -1.28
CA ARG A 849 34.17 10.50 -2.47
C ARG A 849 33.32 10.42 -3.72
N ALA A 850 32.04 10.05 -3.62
CA ALA A 850 31.11 10.08 -4.73
C ALA A 850 29.65 10.11 -4.27
N VAL A 851 28.79 10.59 -5.16
CA VAL A 851 27.34 10.41 -5.10
C VAL A 851 26.92 9.51 -6.26
N PHE A 852 26.28 8.38 -5.96
CA PHE A 852 25.62 7.56 -6.97
C PHE A 852 24.16 7.97 -7.04
N ALA A 853 23.68 8.31 -8.23
CA ALA A 853 22.31 8.79 -8.44
C ALA A 853 21.44 7.73 -9.10
N ASP A 854 20.16 7.75 -8.74
CA ASP A 854 19.05 7.00 -9.31
C ASP A 854 18.91 5.55 -8.88
N TYR A 855 17.68 5.03 -8.93
CA TYR A 855 17.38 3.62 -8.75
C TYR A 855 17.15 3.02 -10.13
N GLY A 856 18.24 2.50 -10.71
CA GLY A 856 18.28 2.07 -12.10
C GLY A 856 18.51 3.21 -13.11
N ARG A 857 18.55 2.84 -14.40
CA ARG A 857 18.89 3.72 -15.53
C ARG A 857 17.82 4.79 -15.76
N THR A 858 18.15 6.06 -15.51
CA THR A 858 17.32 7.22 -15.88
C THR A 858 17.86 7.98 -17.09
N ARG A 859 19.14 7.80 -17.42
CA ARG A 859 19.83 8.45 -18.54
C ARG A 859 20.32 7.43 -19.55
N THR A 860 20.14 7.75 -20.82
CA THR A 860 20.62 6.90 -21.93
C THR A 860 21.91 7.42 -22.56
N ASP A 861 22.16 8.72 -22.47
CA ASP A 861 23.39 9.37 -22.96
C ASP A 861 24.47 9.45 -21.87
N TYR A 862 25.61 8.80 -22.14
CA TYR A 862 26.78 8.80 -21.26
C TYR A 862 27.29 10.21 -20.94
N ALA A 863 27.26 11.15 -21.90
CA ALA A 863 27.76 12.51 -21.68
C ALA A 863 26.99 13.27 -20.59
N THR A 864 25.74 12.88 -20.35
CA THR A 864 24.88 13.48 -19.32
C THR A 864 24.82 12.65 -18.02
N SER A 865 25.53 11.52 -17.98
CA SER A 865 25.48 10.56 -16.87
C SER A 865 26.44 10.86 -15.72
N HIS A 866 27.26 11.90 -15.84
CA HIS A 866 28.21 12.26 -14.79
C HIS A 866 28.53 13.75 -14.77
N PHE A 867 28.86 14.28 -13.60
CA PHE A 867 29.45 15.59 -13.43
C PHE A 867 30.19 15.69 -12.09
N THR A 868 30.99 16.73 -11.91
CA THR A 868 31.59 17.05 -10.61
C THR A 868 30.91 18.25 -9.97
N ALA A 869 30.72 18.18 -8.65
CA ALA A 869 30.35 19.31 -7.82
C ALA A 869 31.32 19.43 -6.64
N GLY A 870 32.00 20.56 -6.52
CA GLY A 870 33.16 20.68 -5.64
C GLY A 870 34.25 19.70 -6.07
N ASP A 871 34.70 18.85 -5.16
CA ASP A 871 35.68 17.78 -5.42
C ASP A 871 35.04 16.38 -5.49
N VAL A 872 33.70 16.31 -5.55
CA VAL A 872 32.93 15.06 -5.46
C VAL A 872 32.28 14.75 -6.81
N PRO A 873 32.63 13.62 -7.45
CA PRO A 873 31.92 13.14 -8.63
C PRO A 873 30.51 12.67 -8.28
N VAL A 874 29.58 13.02 -9.16
CA VAL A 874 28.21 12.53 -9.21
C VAL A 874 28.07 11.64 -10.44
N LEU A 875 27.68 10.39 -10.23
CA LEU A 875 27.59 9.35 -11.27
C LEU A 875 26.18 8.75 -11.27
N HIS A 876 25.47 8.82 -12.40
CA HIS A 876 24.16 8.21 -12.57
C HIS A 876 24.29 6.70 -12.82
N CYS A 877 23.34 5.92 -12.28
CA CYS A 877 23.22 4.51 -12.60
C CYS A 877 22.87 4.31 -14.08
N LEU A 878 23.57 3.39 -14.76
CA LEU A 878 23.44 3.19 -16.22
C LEU A 878 22.82 1.85 -16.62
N THR A 879 22.36 1.07 -15.65
CA THR A 879 21.68 -0.22 -15.86
C THR A 879 20.37 -0.27 -15.09
N THR A 880 19.40 -1.08 -15.53
CA THR A 880 18.08 -1.20 -14.90
C THR A 880 18.07 -2.11 -13.68
N GLY A 881 19.01 -3.05 -13.61
CA GLY A 881 19.24 -3.90 -12.43
C GLY A 881 18.40 -5.18 -12.33
N GLY A 882 17.78 -5.62 -13.44
CA GLY A 882 16.96 -6.84 -13.50
C GLY A 882 15.47 -6.59 -13.20
N ASN A 883 14.63 -7.61 -13.39
CA ASN A 883 13.20 -7.56 -13.08
C ASN A 883 12.68 -8.93 -12.59
N ARG A 884 11.46 -8.96 -12.07
CA ARG A 884 10.83 -10.15 -11.48
C ARG A 884 10.63 -11.32 -12.46
N ASP A 885 10.56 -11.01 -13.76
CA ASP A 885 10.40 -11.99 -14.84
C ASP A 885 11.75 -12.38 -15.48
N SER A 886 12.87 -11.94 -14.90
CA SER A 886 14.21 -12.32 -15.34
C SER A 886 14.67 -13.56 -14.58
N THR A 887 15.10 -14.58 -15.33
CA THR A 887 15.99 -15.61 -14.78
C THR A 887 17.35 -14.99 -14.49
N ASP A 888 18.15 -15.61 -13.61
CA ASP A 888 19.51 -15.14 -13.27
C ASP A 888 20.37 -14.88 -14.54
N GLU A 889 20.32 -15.79 -15.52
CA GLU A 889 21.04 -15.62 -16.80
C GLU A 889 20.55 -14.42 -17.62
N LYS A 890 19.22 -14.20 -17.65
CA LYS A 890 18.62 -13.08 -18.36
C LYS A 890 18.97 -11.74 -17.70
N ALA A 891 19.05 -11.68 -16.37
CA ALA A 891 19.45 -10.48 -15.64
C ALA A 891 20.91 -10.09 -15.95
N ALA A 892 21.82 -11.08 -16.00
CA ALA A 892 23.20 -10.87 -16.42
C ALA A 892 23.32 -10.43 -17.89
N ASP A 893 22.55 -11.03 -18.81
CA ASP A 893 22.50 -10.65 -20.22
C ASP A 893 22.03 -9.21 -20.42
N GLU A 894 20.96 -8.81 -19.74
CA GLU A 894 20.39 -7.46 -19.79
C GLU A 894 21.40 -6.42 -19.29
N MET A 895 22.06 -6.70 -18.15
CA MET A 895 23.09 -5.81 -17.61
C MET A 895 24.29 -5.68 -18.55
N LEU A 896 24.79 -6.78 -19.10
CA LEU A 896 25.91 -6.75 -20.05
C LEU A 896 25.56 -5.93 -21.29
N ALA A 897 24.38 -6.16 -21.88
CA ALA A 897 23.92 -5.45 -23.06
C ALA A 897 23.85 -3.94 -22.80
N GLN A 898 23.30 -3.54 -21.65
CA GLN A 898 23.20 -2.13 -21.26
C GLN A 898 24.56 -1.49 -21.02
N ILE A 899 25.50 -2.16 -20.35
CA ILE A 899 26.87 -1.66 -20.16
C ILE A 899 27.53 -1.39 -21.52
N LEU A 900 27.43 -2.33 -22.46
CA LEU A 900 28.00 -2.17 -23.79
C LEU A 900 27.32 -1.05 -24.60
N GLU A 901 26.00 -0.93 -24.46
CA GLU A 901 25.19 0.11 -25.13
C GLU A 901 25.59 1.52 -24.67
N VAL A 902 25.75 1.74 -23.36
CA VAL A 902 26.09 3.07 -22.81
C VAL A 902 27.56 3.44 -22.96
N THR A 903 28.43 2.48 -23.30
CA THR A 903 29.87 2.75 -23.37
C THR A 903 30.17 3.68 -24.56
N PRO A 904 30.77 4.87 -24.34
CA PRO A 904 31.16 5.77 -25.42
C PRO A 904 32.31 5.19 -26.26
N LYS A 905 32.49 5.69 -27.47
CA LYS A 905 33.61 5.30 -28.34
C LYS A 905 34.93 5.87 -27.83
N GLU A 906 34.89 7.05 -27.24
CA GLU A 906 36.02 7.71 -26.61
C GLU A 906 36.30 7.12 -25.22
N HIS A 907 37.57 7.04 -24.86
CA HIS A 907 38.03 6.52 -23.57
C HIS A 907 38.88 7.57 -22.84
N PRO A 908 38.89 7.59 -21.50
CA PRO A 908 38.26 6.60 -20.60
C PRO A 908 36.74 6.77 -20.42
N ALA A 909 36.09 5.76 -19.85
CA ALA A 909 34.69 5.84 -19.43
C ALA A 909 34.48 5.24 -18.02
N PHE A 910 33.45 5.71 -17.31
CA PHE A 910 33.17 5.40 -15.91
C PHE A 910 31.68 5.05 -15.74
N ILE A 911 31.40 3.79 -15.45
CA ILE A 911 30.04 3.25 -15.46
C ILE A 911 29.68 2.73 -14.06
N VAL A 912 28.52 3.18 -13.55
CA VAL A 912 27.88 2.58 -12.38
C VAL A 912 26.84 1.57 -12.86
N ALA A 913 27.16 0.28 -12.70
CA ALA A 913 26.27 -0.84 -13.01
C ALA A 913 25.43 -1.19 -11.77
N PHE A 914 24.22 -0.63 -11.73
CA PHE A 914 23.20 -0.88 -10.72
C PHE A 914 22.52 -2.24 -10.90
N GLY A 915 22.43 -3.01 -9.82
CA GLY A 915 21.70 -4.27 -9.71
C GLY A 915 20.68 -4.22 -8.58
N ILE A 916 19.46 -4.71 -8.84
CA ILE A 916 18.46 -4.90 -7.78
C ILE A 916 18.84 -6.16 -7.00
N TYR A 917 18.99 -6.06 -5.69
CA TYR A 917 19.44 -7.17 -4.82
C TYR A 917 18.60 -8.46 -5.00
N TRP A 918 17.32 -8.31 -5.31
CA TRP A 918 16.40 -9.42 -5.53
C TRP A 918 16.68 -10.22 -6.81
N PHE A 919 17.31 -9.61 -7.81
CA PHE A 919 17.52 -10.20 -9.14
C PHE A 919 19.00 -10.30 -9.54
N MET A 920 19.89 -9.65 -8.81
CA MET A 920 21.32 -9.56 -9.10
C MET A 920 22.15 -9.86 -7.84
N GLY A 921 23.22 -10.60 -8.04
CA GLY A 921 24.15 -11.07 -7.03
C GLY A 921 25.56 -11.33 -7.59
N PRO A 922 26.47 -11.87 -6.76
CA PRO A 922 27.87 -12.00 -7.14
C PRO A 922 28.14 -12.93 -8.33
N ASP A 923 27.34 -13.97 -8.52
CA ASP A 923 27.44 -14.91 -9.64
C ASP A 923 26.98 -14.29 -10.97
N GLU A 924 25.87 -13.54 -10.98
CA GLU A 924 25.47 -12.79 -12.17
C GLU A 924 26.52 -11.71 -12.52
N VAL A 925 27.06 -11.00 -11.52
CA VAL A 925 28.17 -10.05 -11.72
C VAL A 925 29.42 -10.74 -12.28
N GLU A 926 29.77 -11.93 -11.79
CA GLU A 926 30.90 -12.70 -12.34
C GLU A 926 30.66 -13.10 -13.80
N SER A 927 29.43 -13.50 -14.14
CA SER A 927 29.03 -13.81 -15.52
C SER A 927 29.20 -12.59 -16.44
N VAL A 928 28.75 -11.42 -16.02
CA VAL A 928 28.93 -10.16 -16.76
C VAL A 928 30.41 -9.86 -16.95
N ILE A 929 31.21 -9.86 -15.88
CA ILE A 929 32.63 -9.51 -15.93
C ILE A 929 33.41 -10.43 -16.89
N LYS A 930 33.13 -11.74 -16.89
CA LYS A 930 33.78 -12.71 -17.78
C LYS A 930 33.51 -12.46 -19.27
N ARG A 931 32.44 -11.73 -19.60
CA ARG A 931 31.98 -11.46 -20.96
C ARG A 931 32.27 -10.03 -21.42
N LEU A 932 32.73 -9.15 -20.52
CA LEU A 932 33.15 -7.80 -20.90
C LEU A 932 34.43 -7.83 -21.75
N PRO A 933 34.59 -6.92 -22.72
CA PRO A 933 35.81 -6.79 -23.49
C PRO A 933 37.05 -6.50 -22.63
N SER A 934 38.24 -6.88 -23.10
CA SER A 934 39.50 -6.78 -22.33
C SER A 934 39.96 -5.36 -21.93
N ASN A 935 39.36 -4.31 -22.50
CA ASN A 935 39.58 -2.92 -22.09
C ASN A 935 38.68 -2.48 -20.92
N TYR A 936 37.77 -3.33 -20.45
CA TYR A 936 36.93 -3.06 -19.29
C TYR A 936 37.62 -3.54 -18.01
N VAL A 937 37.45 -2.78 -16.93
CA VAL A 937 38.04 -3.07 -15.62
C VAL A 937 36.96 -2.91 -14.55
N ALA A 938 36.58 -4.02 -13.92
CA ALA A 938 35.69 -3.99 -12.77
C ALA A 938 36.43 -3.45 -11.53
N VAL A 939 35.83 -2.49 -10.84
CA VAL A 939 36.42 -1.79 -9.68
C VAL A 939 35.36 -1.61 -8.58
N ARG A 940 35.80 -1.32 -7.35
CA ARG A 940 34.87 -0.97 -6.27
C ARG A 940 34.30 0.45 -6.46
N PRO A 941 33.11 0.75 -5.92
CA PRO A 941 32.50 2.10 -6.00
C PRO A 941 33.45 3.28 -5.72
N SER A 942 34.23 3.25 -4.64
CA SER A 942 35.16 4.32 -4.29
C SER A 942 36.39 4.38 -5.17
N GLU A 943 36.81 3.25 -5.74
CA GLU A 943 37.91 3.19 -6.71
C GLU A 943 37.49 3.84 -8.04
N LEU A 944 36.25 3.60 -8.48
CA LEU A 944 35.69 4.26 -9.66
C LEU A 944 35.72 5.79 -9.49
N ALA A 945 35.34 6.28 -8.31
CA ALA A 945 35.36 7.70 -7.99
C ALA A 945 36.78 8.29 -8.00
N GLU A 946 37.77 7.55 -7.49
CA GLU A 946 39.17 7.99 -7.51
C GLU A 946 39.75 8.01 -8.93
N LEU A 947 39.43 7.00 -9.75
CA LEU A 947 39.85 6.95 -11.16
C LEU A 947 39.20 8.08 -11.98
N TYR A 948 37.93 8.40 -11.70
CA TYR A 948 37.23 9.52 -12.32
C TYR A 948 37.94 10.84 -12.02
N ARG A 949 38.33 11.08 -10.76
CA ARG A 949 39.07 12.30 -10.38
C ARG A 949 40.45 12.36 -11.05
N GLN A 950 41.19 11.25 -11.11
CA GLN A 950 42.47 11.20 -11.83
C GLN A 950 42.31 11.55 -13.31
N TRP A 951 41.21 11.15 -13.95
CA TRP A 951 40.90 11.58 -15.31
C TRP A 951 40.65 13.09 -15.38
N GLN A 952 39.87 13.67 -14.47
CA GLN A 952 39.62 15.11 -14.46
C GLN A 952 40.89 15.94 -14.25
N ASP A 953 41.79 15.49 -13.38
CA ASP A 953 43.07 16.15 -13.12
C ASP A 953 44.04 16.07 -14.32
N THR A 954 43.82 15.11 -15.23
CA THR A 954 44.67 14.87 -16.41
C THR A 954 44.01 15.24 -17.74
N ALA A 955 42.72 15.59 -17.72
CA ALA A 955 41.98 16.04 -18.89
C ALA A 955 42.42 17.46 -19.29
N PRO A 956 42.66 17.72 -20.59
CA PRO A 956 43.16 19.00 -21.09
C PRO A 956 42.14 20.15 -20.99
#